data_AF-A0A1Y1QA44-F1
#
_entry.id   AF-A0A1Y1QA44-F1
#
_cell.length_a   1.000
_cell.length_b   1.000
_cell.length_c   1.000
_cell.angle_alpha   90.00
_cell.angle_beta   90.00
_cell.angle_gamma   90.00
#
_symmetry.space_group_name_H-M   'P 1'
#
loop_
_entity.id
_entity.type
_entity.pdbx_description
1 polymer ?
#
loop_
_entity_poly.entity_id
_entity_poly.type
_entity_poly.pdbx_seq_one_letter_code
_entity_poly.pdbx_strand_id
1 'polypeptide(L)'
;MARILLSQNEGLNIASDNAQIVGAAGVETVVLFDQNALFKVDGVKVDQNVERVEIEAATSAYKFQAAGNVLKVFGADDKLVFEIPVNTSGTQTIAFGSGSAVVKFETSGANAGKVTVGGVAVGVTAAALPGVTVNAADASTHGAPVTPPAPVGQTFNLTVAADAVTGTAQGDTIIASDGGAFGFTPTLSAGDNLNGGAGVDTLLVATAGGAAYSGFTATNIEVLDATSDAVQTFDLSGTTGLQTVKSTNSSAATFFNQVTSLVDLEVVNLTNSAAGSNVTVQYQAPVIAGAADSMKVMLSGSNAQNITIGNTAVANAGIETVNMSSAGTNSTVAALNTNLTTLNFSGDKDVVIGAALNNTVTTINAATATGGLRVATNTANALTFTGGAGDDQVAFAANTLTLADTVVGGLGNDRIVATQANLMASASKVSGVEYVRVSDTLTGVQGADNAVNFKGSAFADANRIELAAGYNNARIDNLSATLNRVDVLNDATPTIFNALGVVTTTGSNIGTLQLEDAGTSATADTFTIGLGSDVAPRFVGATFQNAVSNAHVNAELTSGSTEVLNIISRGTASTTTGITGGGVAADTNTLNVSAGTVNINTVNISGVEDLTLTVAASSIGTINASTATGNLNLTGVTFAATGPTTVTTGTGNDTVSGSAGADTVNTGAGDDTVFGSAGKDTITVGEGADTVVYSALVQSNAANTDTITDFASGVDIIDIRGLGATTFVGTQATFALAQGALPAGGSAAPAAVFQADANTLWVDLDRNGTLDANDFRVVMSGVNSLAATSVRLASGNNITLTAPAAVLDGINPAVNAVDTATLLVPTATTPFGDTINTTVANLNGSTINGLAGTDTLVITNQVTANVALGAGGAGGTLTNIENVTLQQGSTANVTIFNGANVATTANAPAIVTLGTGGQTFTGSAGNDQVATAAAPGNDTINTGAGNDQITVQGVANATVNAGAGDDTVAMVALGATPLTSADTLNGGDGTDALIIAGNSAGSTDLNNVTNFETIAIFGNAVASTYTTVDSLVAAGATLGVGAAAAGAAITFNGAAETNGSFSIVGSGFADTITGGAGADFIFGGGGADILVGGAGADTFAFAATAATNGADTITGFTTADRLDFTAFEATANSPIVATEAGILAAANGSVFVITDIDGSIALAGGAAAGDLLSLTAVANLFAPAGVAGDNMVVIIQDGTSGNSNIYYVDNGATAPVAAAEVALVGTLTGFLGSITDAMIV
;
A
#
# COMPACT_ATOMS: atom_id res chain seq x y z
N MET A 1 27.81 51.68 -10.70
CA MET A 1 28.18 50.58 -11.61
C MET A 1 27.06 49.56 -11.56
N ALA A 2 26.12 49.63 -12.50
CA ALA A 2 25.17 48.54 -12.69
C ALA A 2 25.85 47.51 -13.62
N ARG A 3 26.21 46.34 -13.10
CA ARG A 3 26.50 45.16 -13.94
C ARG A 3 25.16 44.47 -14.16
N ILE A 4 24.66 44.51 -15.38
CA ILE A 4 23.50 43.69 -15.77
C ILE A 4 24.06 42.32 -16.17
N LEU A 5 23.77 41.30 -15.37
CA LEU A 5 24.10 39.90 -15.67
C LEU A 5 22.88 39.26 -16.34
N LEU A 6 23.07 38.70 -17.53
CA LEU A 6 22.09 37.84 -18.18
C LEU A 6 22.63 36.40 -18.12
N SER A 7 22.03 35.57 -17.27
CA SER A 7 22.34 34.14 -17.08
C SER A 7 21.06 33.33 -17.24
N GLN A 8 21.14 32.12 -17.83
CA GLN A 8 19.96 31.25 -18.02
C GLN A 8 19.61 30.37 -16.81
N ASN A 9 20.36 30.43 -15.70
CA ASN A 9 20.13 29.51 -14.58
C ASN A 9 19.23 30.04 -13.45
N GLU A 10 18.80 31.30 -13.48
CA GLU A 10 17.84 31.84 -12.50
C GLU A 10 16.83 32.81 -13.15
N GLY A 11 15.73 32.28 -13.67
CA GLY A 11 14.41 32.93 -13.72
C GLY A 11 14.17 34.23 -14.52
N LEU A 12 15.16 34.87 -15.16
CA LEU A 12 14.91 36.12 -15.92
C LEU A 12 14.67 35.86 -17.42
N ASN A 13 13.46 35.44 -17.77
CA ASN A 13 13.04 35.23 -19.15
C ASN A 13 12.64 36.57 -19.83
N ILE A 14 13.60 37.33 -20.37
CA ILE A 14 13.29 38.47 -21.25
C ILE A 14 13.04 37.94 -22.66
N ALA A 15 11.97 37.18 -22.84
CA ALA A 15 11.51 36.74 -24.15
C ALA A 15 10.43 37.69 -24.68
N SER A 16 10.86 38.74 -25.38
CA SER A 16 10.10 39.32 -26.49
C SER A 16 11.10 39.79 -27.55
N ASP A 17 10.89 39.39 -28.81
CA ASP A 17 11.66 39.88 -29.95
C ASP A 17 11.85 41.41 -29.85
N ASN A 18 13.07 41.90 -30.11
CA ASN A 18 13.43 43.33 -30.12
C ASN A 18 13.62 44.01 -28.74
N ALA A 19 13.96 43.25 -27.68
CA ALA A 19 14.29 43.82 -26.36
C ALA A 19 15.41 44.87 -26.42
N GLN A 20 15.20 46.03 -25.77
CA GLN A 20 16.13 47.15 -25.74
C GLN A 20 16.75 47.36 -24.35
N ILE A 21 18.07 47.37 -24.25
CA ILE A 21 18.81 47.71 -23.02
C ILE A 21 19.12 49.21 -23.05
N VAL A 22 18.48 50.00 -22.20
CA VAL A 22 18.63 51.47 -22.13
C VAL A 22 19.54 51.85 -20.96
N GLY A 23 20.67 52.50 -21.26
CA GLY A 23 21.60 53.02 -20.25
C GLY A 23 21.17 54.39 -19.70
N ALA A 24 21.47 54.65 -18.43
CA ALA A 24 21.25 55.93 -17.76
C ALA A 24 22.55 56.77 -17.76
N ALA A 25 22.54 57.96 -17.15
CA ALA A 25 23.74 58.80 -17.12
C ALA A 25 24.78 58.25 -16.12
N GLY A 26 25.80 57.53 -16.61
CA GLY A 26 26.91 56.98 -15.82
C GLY A 26 27.63 55.84 -16.57
N VAL A 27 28.83 55.43 -16.11
CA VAL A 27 29.58 54.34 -16.76
C VAL A 27 28.89 52.99 -16.53
N GLU A 28 28.32 52.41 -17.58
CA GLU A 28 27.56 51.17 -17.52
C GLU A 28 28.23 50.05 -18.33
N THR A 29 28.27 48.85 -17.74
CA THR A 29 28.91 47.66 -18.33
C THR A 29 27.91 46.52 -18.37
N VAL A 30 27.64 46.01 -19.57
CA VAL A 30 26.81 44.81 -19.79
C VAL A 30 27.74 43.60 -19.96
N VAL A 31 27.56 42.56 -19.14
CA VAL A 31 28.35 41.33 -19.21
C VAL A 31 27.44 40.16 -19.59
N LEU A 32 27.80 39.44 -20.64
CA LEU A 32 27.04 38.34 -21.21
C LEU A 32 27.79 37.01 -20.95
N PHE A 33 27.14 36.11 -20.22
CA PHE A 33 27.65 34.77 -19.91
C PHE A 33 27.02 33.74 -20.86
N ASP A 34 27.83 33.09 -21.69
CA ASP A 34 27.42 31.91 -22.46
C ASP A 34 28.39 30.76 -22.20
N GLN A 35 27.99 29.80 -21.35
CA GLN A 35 28.82 28.61 -21.08
C GLN A 35 28.60 27.47 -22.08
N ASN A 36 27.58 27.55 -22.97
CA ASN A 36 27.14 26.42 -23.79
C ASN A 36 26.96 26.72 -25.30
N ALA A 37 27.41 27.88 -25.80
CA ALA A 37 27.37 28.27 -27.22
C ALA A 37 25.97 28.23 -27.87
N LEU A 38 24.90 28.44 -27.08
CA LEU A 38 23.50 28.30 -27.49
C LEU A 38 22.67 29.53 -27.09
N PHE A 39 23.15 30.73 -27.42
CA PHE A 39 22.34 31.95 -27.33
C PHE A 39 21.25 31.96 -28.42
N LYS A 40 19.99 31.68 -28.06
CA LYS A 40 18.81 31.72 -28.96
C LYS A 40 18.03 33.05 -28.85
N VAL A 41 18.72 34.19 -28.85
CA VAL A 41 18.04 35.51 -28.82
C VAL A 41 18.27 36.20 -30.16
N ASP A 42 17.21 36.39 -30.95
CA ASP A 42 17.27 37.14 -32.20
C ASP A 42 17.10 38.66 -31.91
N GLY A 43 18.17 39.44 -32.07
CA GLY A 43 18.08 40.90 -32.22
C GLY A 43 17.94 41.76 -30.95
N VAL A 44 18.77 41.54 -29.92
CA VAL A 44 18.85 42.47 -28.77
C VAL A 44 19.52 43.79 -29.18
N LYS A 45 18.89 44.92 -28.86
CA LYS A 45 19.42 46.27 -29.13
C LYS A 45 19.94 46.93 -27.87
N VAL A 46 21.19 47.37 -27.90
CA VAL A 46 21.79 48.15 -26.81
C VAL A 46 21.65 49.64 -27.14
N ASP A 47 21.29 50.50 -26.19
CA ASP A 47 21.22 51.95 -26.40
C ASP A 47 22.61 52.62 -26.39
N GLN A 48 22.72 53.80 -27.00
CA GLN A 48 23.94 54.58 -27.17
C GLN A 48 24.61 55.04 -25.87
N ASN A 49 23.92 54.92 -24.74
CA ASN A 49 24.41 55.30 -23.41
C ASN A 49 25.16 54.16 -22.68
N VAL A 50 25.36 52.99 -23.31
CA VAL A 50 26.15 51.90 -22.71
C VAL A 50 27.62 51.99 -23.14
N GLU A 51 28.55 52.16 -22.21
CA GLU A 51 29.98 52.38 -22.51
C GLU A 51 30.81 51.10 -22.72
N ARG A 52 30.41 49.95 -22.15
CA ARG A 52 31.16 48.69 -22.27
C ARG A 52 30.26 47.46 -22.39
N VAL A 53 30.57 46.59 -23.35
CA VAL A 53 29.95 45.26 -23.51
C VAL A 53 31.04 44.20 -23.43
N GLU A 54 30.84 43.20 -22.58
CA GLU A 54 31.78 42.11 -22.31
C GLU A 54 31.11 40.77 -22.61
N ILE A 55 31.73 39.95 -23.45
CA ILE A 55 31.22 38.65 -23.89
C ILE A 55 32.22 37.59 -23.42
N GLU A 56 31.84 36.71 -22.50
CA GLU A 56 32.81 35.77 -21.89
C GLU A 56 33.17 34.57 -22.78
N ALA A 57 32.56 34.43 -23.96
CA ALA A 57 32.87 33.37 -24.94
C ALA A 57 34.04 33.74 -25.87
N ALA A 58 34.72 32.74 -26.44
CA ALA A 58 35.86 32.92 -27.35
C ALA A 58 35.47 33.59 -28.68
N THR A 59 36.34 34.46 -29.21
CA THR A 59 36.11 35.25 -30.43
C THR A 59 35.86 34.43 -31.70
N SER A 60 36.35 33.19 -31.75
CA SER A 60 36.20 32.28 -32.89
C SER A 60 34.75 31.81 -33.13
N ALA A 61 33.84 32.04 -32.17
CA ALA A 61 32.44 31.63 -32.26
C ALA A 61 31.50 32.66 -32.94
N TYR A 62 32.01 33.85 -33.32
CA TYR A 62 31.18 34.96 -33.80
C TYR A 62 31.69 35.61 -35.10
N LYS A 63 30.77 36.17 -35.89
CA LYS A 63 31.05 37.00 -37.08
C LYS A 63 30.56 38.43 -36.86
N PHE A 64 31.26 39.40 -37.45
CA PHE A 64 30.99 40.83 -37.22
C PHE A 64 30.71 41.56 -38.54
N GLN A 65 29.68 42.39 -38.57
CA GLN A 65 29.35 43.25 -39.70
C GLN A 65 29.04 44.67 -39.22
N ALA A 66 29.74 45.67 -39.75
CA ALA A 66 29.39 47.07 -39.52
C ALA A 66 28.40 47.55 -40.59
N ALA A 67 27.29 48.17 -40.17
CA ALA A 67 26.29 48.78 -41.03
C ALA A 67 25.93 50.18 -40.53
N GLY A 68 26.56 51.21 -41.10
CA GLY A 68 26.44 52.59 -40.61
C GLY A 68 27.11 52.78 -39.25
N ASN A 69 26.46 53.51 -38.33
CA ASN A 69 26.91 53.67 -36.94
C ASN A 69 26.46 52.50 -36.04
N VAL A 70 26.23 51.30 -36.59
CA VAL A 70 25.79 50.12 -35.83
C VAL A 70 26.68 48.94 -36.15
N LEU A 71 27.22 48.29 -35.13
CA LEU A 71 27.91 47.01 -35.23
C LEU A 71 26.91 45.87 -35.01
N LYS A 72 26.84 44.95 -35.96
CA LYS A 72 26.04 43.72 -35.89
C LYS A 72 26.94 42.53 -35.58
N VAL A 73 26.52 41.70 -34.63
CA VAL A 73 27.24 40.48 -34.22
C VAL A 73 26.38 39.27 -34.56
N PHE A 74 26.97 38.31 -35.26
CA PHE A 74 26.33 37.07 -35.67
C PHE A 74 26.98 35.87 -34.98
N GLY A 75 26.19 34.86 -34.63
CA GLY A 75 26.68 33.60 -34.09
C GLY A 75 27.33 32.72 -35.15
N ALA A 76 27.84 31.56 -34.74
CA ALA A 76 28.40 30.55 -35.64
C ALA A 76 27.39 30.02 -36.68
N ASP A 77 26.09 30.18 -36.43
CA ASP A 77 24.96 29.81 -37.28
C ASP A 77 24.47 30.92 -38.23
N ASP A 78 25.21 32.04 -38.34
CA ASP A 78 24.88 33.22 -39.16
C ASP A 78 23.60 33.98 -38.74
N LYS A 79 23.07 33.74 -37.54
CA LYS A 79 21.94 34.53 -36.99
C LYS A 79 22.41 35.78 -36.25
N LEU A 80 21.61 36.85 -36.33
CA LEU A 80 21.92 38.15 -35.72
C LEU A 80 21.66 38.11 -34.21
N VAL A 81 22.72 38.15 -33.43
CA VAL A 81 22.65 38.06 -31.97
C VAL A 81 22.52 39.45 -31.34
N PHE A 82 23.28 40.45 -31.82
CA PHE A 82 23.29 41.81 -31.23
C PHE A 82 23.40 42.93 -32.28
N GLU A 83 22.77 44.07 -31.97
CA GLU A 83 23.03 45.36 -32.63
C GLU A 83 23.51 46.40 -31.61
N ILE A 84 24.71 46.95 -31.83
CA ILE A 84 25.35 47.93 -30.95
C ILE A 84 25.51 49.27 -31.69
N PRO A 85 24.77 50.32 -31.33
CA PRO A 85 24.98 51.67 -31.84
C PRO A 85 26.30 52.24 -31.34
N VAL A 86 27.14 52.67 -32.27
CA VAL A 86 28.43 53.29 -32.02
C VAL A 86 28.23 54.80 -31.87
N ASN A 87 28.54 55.33 -30.68
CA ASN A 87 28.29 56.73 -30.37
C ASN A 87 29.23 57.66 -31.18
N THR A 88 28.73 58.78 -31.72
CA THR A 88 29.49 59.66 -32.62
C THR A 88 30.60 60.49 -31.94
N SER A 89 30.78 60.34 -30.62
CA SER A 89 31.87 60.98 -29.88
C SER A 89 32.41 60.09 -28.75
N GLY A 90 33.21 59.06 -29.08
CA GLY A 90 33.99 58.32 -28.08
C GLY A 90 34.33 56.88 -28.47
N THR A 91 35.40 56.34 -27.89
CA THR A 91 35.86 54.96 -28.10
C THR A 91 34.97 53.98 -27.32
N GLN A 92 34.12 53.19 -27.99
CA GLN A 92 33.48 52.02 -27.38
C GLN A 92 34.45 50.82 -27.39
N THR A 93 34.48 50.06 -26.29
CA THR A 93 35.33 48.88 -26.12
C THR A 93 34.47 47.64 -25.97
N ILE A 94 34.68 46.64 -26.83
CA ILE A 94 34.11 45.30 -26.71
C ILE A 94 35.25 44.35 -26.32
N ALA A 95 35.08 43.62 -25.21
CA ALA A 95 36.05 42.68 -24.68
C ALA A 95 35.51 41.25 -24.71
N PHE A 96 36.36 40.30 -25.09
CA PHE A 96 36.05 38.87 -25.13
C PHE A 96 36.89 38.09 -24.10
N GLY A 97 36.30 37.06 -23.47
CA GLY A 97 36.95 36.23 -22.46
C GLY A 97 38.19 35.48 -22.96
N SER A 98 39.23 35.44 -22.11
CA SER A 98 40.53 34.73 -22.21
C SER A 98 41.41 34.88 -23.47
N GLY A 99 41.01 35.67 -24.49
CA GLY A 99 41.85 36.04 -25.64
C GLY A 99 41.55 37.45 -26.15
N SER A 100 42.33 38.45 -25.72
CA SER A 100 42.05 39.88 -25.97
C SER A 100 42.14 40.30 -27.44
N ALA A 101 40.98 40.36 -28.11
CA ALA A 101 40.79 41.16 -29.32
C ALA A 101 39.91 42.37 -28.97
N VAL A 102 40.53 43.54 -28.76
CA VAL A 102 39.78 44.79 -28.50
C VAL A 102 39.31 45.36 -29.84
N VAL A 103 38.00 45.47 -30.01
CA VAL A 103 37.39 46.16 -31.17
C VAL A 103 37.26 47.65 -30.84
N LYS A 104 37.92 48.52 -31.61
CA LYS A 104 37.82 49.99 -31.44
C LYS A 104 37.26 50.65 -32.70
N PHE A 105 36.38 51.63 -32.48
CA PHE A 105 35.92 52.56 -33.51
C PHE A 105 36.64 53.88 -33.34
N GLU A 106 37.45 54.25 -34.32
CA GLU A 106 38.24 55.49 -34.27
C GLU A 106 37.50 56.62 -35.00
N THR A 107 37.27 57.75 -34.32
CA THR A 107 36.51 58.90 -34.84
C THR A 107 37.40 60.05 -35.32
N SER A 108 38.73 59.93 -35.22
CA SER A 108 39.70 60.90 -35.72
C SER A 108 41.05 60.24 -36.07
N GLY A 109 41.84 60.85 -36.97
CA GLY A 109 43.13 60.31 -37.44
C GLY A 109 43.05 59.49 -38.74
N ALA A 110 44.16 58.86 -39.15
CA ALA A 110 44.27 58.13 -40.43
C ALA A 110 43.32 56.91 -40.55
N ASN A 111 42.73 56.47 -39.43
CA ASN A 111 41.78 55.38 -39.34
C ASN A 111 40.34 55.86 -39.02
N ALA A 112 40.06 57.16 -39.10
CA ALA A 112 38.73 57.71 -38.80
C ALA A 112 37.63 57.03 -39.64
N GLY A 113 36.63 56.45 -38.98
CA GLY A 113 35.53 55.72 -39.60
C GLY A 113 35.80 54.23 -39.89
N LYS A 114 36.93 53.65 -39.42
CA LYS A 114 37.25 52.22 -39.59
C LYS A 114 37.18 51.46 -38.26
N VAL A 115 36.83 50.17 -38.33
CA VAL A 115 36.89 49.23 -37.21
C VAL A 115 38.30 48.64 -37.12
N THR A 116 38.93 48.73 -35.96
CA THR A 116 40.24 48.10 -35.73
C THR A 116 40.11 46.95 -34.73
N VAL A 117 40.83 45.85 -34.97
CA VAL A 117 40.93 44.70 -34.05
C VAL A 117 42.40 44.53 -33.70
N GLY A 118 42.76 44.67 -32.42
CA GLY A 118 44.16 44.61 -31.98
C GLY A 118 45.08 45.69 -32.58
N GLY A 119 44.51 46.82 -33.06
CA GLY A 119 45.24 47.93 -33.67
C GLY A 119 45.41 47.86 -35.20
N VAL A 120 44.86 46.82 -35.86
CA VAL A 120 44.88 46.67 -37.33
C VAL A 120 43.55 47.09 -37.94
N ALA A 121 43.57 47.94 -38.97
CA ALA A 121 42.36 48.44 -39.64
C ALA A 121 41.71 47.37 -40.54
N VAL A 122 40.46 47.03 -40.26
CA VAL A 122 39.66 46.07 -41.05
C VAL A 122 38.92 46.83 -42.15
N GLY A 123 39.29 46.58 -43.41
CA GLY A 123 38.67 47.21 -44.59
C GLY A 123 37.31 46.59 -44.91
N VAL A 124 36.29 47.43 -45.05
CA VAL A 124 34.92 47.06 -45.45
C VAL A 124 34.90 46.77 -46.96
N THR A 125 35.08 45.50 -47.36
CA THR A 125 34.35 44.83 -48.45
C THR A 125 34.75 43.36 -48.54
N ALA A 126 33.78 42.53 -48.89
CA ALA A 126 33.76 41.09 -48.80
C ALA A 126 34.90 40.33 -49.53
N ALA A 127 35.14 39.13 -49.01
CA ALA A 127 35.79 37.94 -49.58
C ALA A 127 37.22 37.60 -49.12
N ALA A 128 37.28 36.51 -48.35
CA ALA A 128 38.40 35.61 -48.01
C ALA A 128 39.51 36.22 -47.12
N LEU A 129 40.12 35.46 -46.20
CA LEU A 129 41.13 34.47 -46.58
C LEU A 129 41.50 33.51 -45.43
N PRO A 130 41.61 32.20 -45.72
CA PRO A 130 42.69 31.35 -45.25
C PRO A 130 43.99 31.68 -46.03
N GLY A 131 45.09 31.91 -45.29
CA GLY A 131 46.48 31.87 -45.77
C GLY A 131 46.96 32.99 -46.71
N VAL A 132 47.45 34.12 -46.18
CA VAL A 132 48.45 34.97 -46.87
C VAL A 132 49.55 35.44 -45.91
N THR A 133 50.75 34.97 -46.22
CA THR A 133 52.07 35.31 -45.73
C THR A 133 52.54 36.67 -46.28
N VAL A 134 53.33 37.42 -45.53
CA VAL A 134 54.06 38.60 -46.02
C VAL A 134 55.51 38.20 -46.26
N ASN A 135 56.04 38.34 -47.49
CA ASN A 135 57.49 38.26 -47.73
C ASN A 135 58.03 39.23 -48.80
N ALA A 136 59.15 39.85 -48.42
CA ALA A 136 60.29 40.40 -49.17
C ALA A 136 60.11 41.55 -50.19
N ALA A 137 60.55 42.75 -49.78
CA ALA A 137 61.48 43.59 -50.55
C ALA A 137 62.12 44.68 -49.63
N ASP A 138 63.37 44.49 -49.20
CA ASP A 138 64.52 45.39 -49.44
C ASP A 138 65.66 45.10 -48.43
N ALA A 139 66.89 45.01 -48.96
CA ALA A 139 68.12 44.76 -48.23
C ALA A 139 68.95 46.04 -48.19
N SER A 140 69.28 46.58 -47.00
CA SER A 140 70.62 47.07 -46.64
C SER A 140 70.69 47.90 -45.33
N THR A 141 71.59 47.43 -44.44
CA THR A 141 72.43 48.17 -43.45
C THR A 141 71.91 48.61 -42.07
N HIS A 142 72.71 48.19 -41.05
CA HIS A 142 72.77 48.54 -39.60
C HIS A 142 71.67 47.95 -38.69
N GLY A 143 71.91 47.23 -37.59
CA GLY A 143 73.11 46.84 -36.85
C GLY A 143 72.78 46.66 -35.34
N ALA A 144 72.95 45.44 -34.80
CA ALA A 144 72.90 44.98 -33.39
C ALA A 144 71.53 44.71 -32.71
N PRO A 145 71.42 43.68 -31.85
CA PRO A 145 70.36 42.67 -31.96
C PRO A 145 69.26 42.73 -30.89
N VAL A 146 68.02 42.55 -31.34
CA VAL A 146 66.90 42.01 -30.55
C VAL A 146 66.79 40.51 -30.88
N THR A 147 66.84 39.66 -29.87
CA THR A 147 66.71 38.20 -30.00
C THR A 147 65.32 37.84 -30.55
N PRO A 148 65.22 36.95 -31.57
CA PRO A 148 63.94 36.49 -32.13
C PRO A 148 63.12 35.68 -31.10
N PRO A 149 61.81 35.48 -31.32
CA PRO A 149 61.03 34.50 -30.56
C PRO A 149 61.73 33.14 -30.66
N ALA A 150 61.78 32.39 -29.55
CA ALA A 150 62.40 31.06 -29.52
C ALA A 150 61.82 30.18 -30.66
N PRO A 151 62.65 29.34 -31.31
CA PRO A 151 62.14 28.45 -32.34
C PRO A 151 61.09 27.50 -31.73
N VAL A 152 59.98 27.32 -32.43
CA VAL A 152 58.87 26.44 -32.02
C VAL A 152 59.09 25.06 -32.63
N GLY A 153 58.86 23.99 -31.87
CA GLY A 153 58.93 22.62 -32.39
C GLY A 153 57.89 22.34 -33.48
N GLN A 154 58.13 21.29 -34.26
CA GLN A 154 57.31 20.88 -35.41
C GLN A 154 56.38 19.70 -35.07
N THR A 155 55.29 19.57 -35.83
CA THR A 155 54.37 18.43 -35.77
C THR A 155 54.39 17.67 -37.09
N PHE A 156 54.57 16.36 -37.05
CA PHE A 156 54.61 15.45 -38.20
C PHE A 156 53.50 14.42 -38.11
N ASN A 157 52.74 14.19 -39.19
CA ASN A 157 51.73 13.13 -39.24
C ASN A 157 52.24 11.98 -40.10
N LEU A 158 52.22 10.76 -39.57
CA LEU A 158 52.59 9.55 -40.31
C LEU A 158 51.52 9.15 -41.32
N THR A 159 51.94 8.40 -42.33
CA THR A 159 51.11 7.82 -43.38
C THR A 159 51.11 6.29 -43.26
N VAL A 160 50.29 5.59 -44.05
CA VAL A 160 50.29 4.11 -44.03
C VAL A 160 51.49 3.47 -44.76
N ALA A 161 52.38 4.28 -45.32
CA ALA A 161 53.60 3.85 -45.98
C ALA A 161 54.81 4.10 -45.07
N ALA A 162 55.94 3.43 -45.34
CA ALA A 162 57.17 3.64 -44.58
C ALA A 162 57.62 5.11 -44.62
N ASP A 163 57.66 5.75 -43.45
CA ASP A 163 58.01 7.15 -43.28
C ASP A 163 59.43 7.32 -42.74
N ALA A 164 60.09 8.41 -43.15
CA ALA A 164 61.39 8.83 -42.63
C ALA A 164 61.28 10.26 -42.10
N VAL A 165 61.24 10.40 -40.77
CA VAL A 165 61.07 11.69 -40.09
C VAL A 165 62.37 12.07 -39.40
N THR A 166 62.77 13.34 -39.52
CA THR A 166 63.89 13.90 -38.75
C THR A 166 63.46 15.25 -38.21
N GLY A 167 63.37 15.33 -36.89
CA GLY A 167 63.00 16.52 -36.15
C GLY A 167 64.14 17.52 -36.01
N THR A 168 63.84 18.60 -35.31
CA THR A 168 64.62 19.83 -35.18
C THR A 168 65.49 19.78 -33.93
N ALA A 169 65.88 20.95 -33.41
CA ALA A 169 66.60 21.06 -32.14
C ALA A 169 65.67 21.48 -30.97
N GLN A 170 64.37 21.52 -31.23
CA GLN A 170 63.30 21.87 -30.29
C GLN A 170 62.37 20.67 -30.15
N GLY A 171 61.59 20.59 -29.07
CA GLY A 171 60.68 19.45 -28.85
C GLY A 171 59.57 19.36 -29.91
N ASP A 172 59.60 18.30 -30.69
CA ASP A 172 58.71 18.01 -31.79
C ASP A 172 57.64 16.96 -31.41
N THR A 173 56.58 16.85 -32.21
CA THR A 173 55.51 15.85 -32.04
C THR A 173 55.30 15.05 -33.33
N ILE A 174 55.43 13.73 -33.28
CA ILE A 174 55.12 12.82 -34.38
C ILE A 174 53.80 12.12 -34.04
N ILE A 175 52.81 12.17 -34.92
CA ILE A 175 51.46 11.67 -34.71
C ILE A 175 51.22 10.45 -35.61
N ALA A 176 50.98 9.31 -34.98
CA ALA A 176 50.41 8.12 -35.59
C ALA A 176 48.92 8.04 -35.30
N SER A 177 48.11 7.85 -36.35
CA SER A 177 46.66 7.69 -36.30
C SER A 177 46.18 6.54 -37.20
N ASP A 178 44.88 6.24 -37.19
CA ASP A 178 44.26 5.31 -38.14
C ASP A 178 43.93 6.00 -39.47
N GLY A 179 44.35 5.40 -40.58
CA GLY A 179 44.08 5.91 -41.91
C GLY A 179 42.61 5.73 -42.36
N GLY A 180 41.73 6.68 -42.03
CA GLY A 180 40.55 7.06 -42.82
C GLY A 180 39.42 6.04 -43.14
N ALA A 181 38.23 6.38 -42.64
CA ALA A 181 36.86 6.03 -43.04
C ALA A 181 36.34 4.58 -42.93
N PHE A 182 36.98 3.51 -43.43
CA PHE A 182 36.38 2.15 -43.36
C PHE A 182 37.38 0.97 -43.27
N GLY A 183 38.60 1.22 -42.82
CA GLY A 183 39.58 0.16 -42.54
C GLY A 183 40.69 0.64 -41.61
N PHE A 184 40.77 0.06 -40.41
CA PHE A 184 41.74 0.39 -39.35
C PHE A 184 43.16 -0.04 -39.72
N THR A 185 43.80 0.68 -40.64
CA THR A 185 45.22 0.44 -40.96
C THR A 185 46.03 1.48 -40.19
N PRO A 186 46.84 1.08 -39.19
CA PRO A 186 47.66 2.01 -38.43
C PRO A 186 48.72 2.66 -39.33
N THR A 187 48.98 3.95 -39.09
CA THR A 187 50.04 4.70 -39.80
C THR A 187 51.44 4.46 -39.23
N LEU A 188 51.58 4.04 -37.98
CA LEU A 188 52.85 3.54 -37.47
C LEU A 188 53.02 2.08 -37.92
N SER A 189 54.05 1.81 -38.72
CA SER A 189 54.22 0.54 -39.43
C SER A 189 55.68 0.03 -39.43
N ALA A 190 55.86 -1.23 -39.81
CA ALA A 190 57.20 -1.82 -39.92
C ALA A 190 57.98 -1.15 -41.07
N GLY A 191 59.15 -0.58 -40.76
CA GLY A 191 59.99 0.15 -41.70
C GLY A 191 59.98 1.68 -41.54
N ASP A 192 59.13 2.23 -40.66
CA ASP A 192 59.22 3.65 -40.28
C ASP A 192 60.53 3.92 -39.54
N ASN A 193 61.19 5.02 -39.89
CA ASN A 193 62.43 5.49 -39.28
C ASN A 193 62.26 6.92 -38.75
N LEU A 194 62.00 7.02 -37.46
CA LEU A 194 61.66 8.25 -36.76
C LEU A 194 62.88 8.73 -35.97
N ASN A 195 63.28 9.98 -36.19
CA ASN A 195 64.30 10.65 -35.40
C ASN A 195 63.77 11.99 -34.88
N GLY A 196 63.62 12.17 -33.57
CA GLY A 196 63.10 13.44 -33.01
C GLY A 196 64.10 14.59 -33.09
N GLY A 197 65.39 14.30 -33.24
CA GLY A 197 66.43 15.34 -33.28
C GLY A 197 66.95 15.65 -31.89
N ALA A 198 67.08 16.92 -31.54
CA ALA A 198 67.41 17.34 -30.18
C ALA A 198 66.21 18.07 -29.58
N GLY A 199 65.98 17.93 -28.28
CA GLY A 199 64.77 18.45 -27.65
C GLY A 199 64.16 17.39 -26.75
N VAL A 200 62.89 17.56 -26.40
CA VAL A 200 62.06 16.51 -25.79
C VAL A 200 60.97 16.23 -26.79
N ASP A 201 61.12 15.13 -27.50
CA ASP A 201 60.31 14.79 -28.66
C ASP A 201 59.25 13.73 -28.29
N THR A 202 58.03 13.90 -28.80
CA THR A 202 56.88 13.05 -28.48
C THR A 202 56.40 12.27 -29.70
N LEU A 203 56.31 10.94 -29.59
CA LEU A 203 55.54 10.09 -30.50
C LEU A 203 54.15 9.84 -29.90
N LEU A 204 53.13 10.47 -30.47
CA LEU A 204 51.72 10.32 -30.11
C LEU A 204 51.07 9.25 -30.98
N VAL A 205 50.45 8.25 -30.36
CA VAL A 205 49.77 7.14 -31.03
C VAL A 205 48.32 7.10 -30.57
N ALA A 206 47.39 7.48 -31.45
CA ALA A 206 45.96 7.54 -31.16
C ALA A 206 45.16 6.74 -32.20
N THR A 207 44.75 5.52 -31.86
CA THR A 207 44.10 4.57 -32.78
C THR A 207 42.84 3.95 -32.18
N ALA A 208 41.83 3.73 -33.03
CA ALA A 208 40.49 3.24 -32.73
C ALA A 208 40.29 1.71 -32.93
N GLY A 209 41.37 0.98 -33.25
CA GLY A 209 41.35 -0.47 -33.48
C GLY A 209 42.62 -1.13 -32.95
N GLY A 210 42.48 -2.21 -32.17
CA GLY A 210 43.60 -2.81 -31.46
C GLY A 210 44.74 -3.23 -32.41
N ALA A 211 45.91 -2.62 -32.25
CA ALA A 211 47.05 -2.77 -33.15
C ALA A 211 48.32 -3.20 -32.39
N ALA A 212 49.16 -4.00 -33.07
CA ALA A 212 50.49 -4.37 -32.59
C ALA A 212 51.55 -3.66 -33.44
N TYR A 213 52.31 -2.76 -32.82
CA TYR A 213 53.35 -1.95 -33.45
C TYR A 213 54.72 -2.61 -33.25
N SER A 214 55.34 -3.08 -34.34
CA SER A 214 56.66 -3.71 -34.31
C SER A 214 57.45 -3.41 -35.58
N GLY A 215 58.78 -3.44 -35.48
CA GLY A 215 59.68 -3.29 -36.64
C GLY A 215 59.89 -1.85 -37.13
N PHE A 216 59.47 -0.84 -36.38
CA PHE A 216 59.85 0.57 -36.60
C PHE A 216 61.13 0.92 -35.81
N THR A 217 61.85 1.96 -36.23
CA THR A 217 62.99 2.53 -35.49
C THR A 217 62.65 3.93 -35.02
N ALA A 218 62.89 4.22 -33.73
CA ALA A 218 62.68 5.54 -33.15
C ALA A 218 63.91 5.96 -32.32
N THR A 219 64.62 6.99 -32.79
CA THR A 219 65.83 7.51 -32.13
C THR A 219 65.62 8.95 -31.66
N ASN A 220 66.12 9.33 -30.49
CA ASN A 220 65.88 10.66 -29.91
C ASN A 220 64.38 10.99 -29.86
N ILE A 221 63.58 10.02 -29.41
CA ILE A 221 62.17 10.24 -29.07
C ILE A 221 62.08 9.95 -27.58
N GLU A 222 61.86 10.98 -26.78
CA GLU A 222 61.90 10.89 -25.32
C GLU A 222 60.56 10.44 -24.74
N VAL A 223 59.45 10.76 -25.40
CA VAL A 223 58.09 10.46 -24.93
C VAL A 223 57.34 9.63 -25.97
N LEU A 224 56.78 8.50 -25.55
CA LEU A 224 55.76 7.76 -26.30
C LEU A 224 54.42 7.92 -25.58
N ASP A 225 53.44 8.55 -26.20
CA ASP A 225 52.10 8.78 -25.63
C ASP A 225 51.05 7.99 -26.39
N ALA A 226 50.40 7.03 -25.72
CA ALA A 226 49.40 6.15 -26.32
C ALA A 226 48.00 6.47 -25.80
N THR A 227 47.06 6.66 -26.73
CA THR A 227 45.62 6.73 -26.46
C THR A 227 44.93 5.55 -27.15
N SER A 228 44.15 4.78 -26.40
CA SER A 228 43.58 3.54 -26.89
C SER A 228 42.15 3.26 -26.46
N ASP A 229 41.26 2.96 -27.41
CA ASP A 229 39.92 2.42 -27.15
C ASP A 229 39.84 0.88 -27.28
N ALA A 230 40.90 0.24 -27.79
CA ALA A 230 41.09 -1.20 -27.94
C ALA A 230 42.47 -1.66 -27.41
N VAL A 231 42.83 -2.94 -27.46
CA VAL A 231 44.14 -3.39 -26.94
C VAL A 231 45.28 -2.94 -27.86
N GLN A 232 46.26 -2.20 -27.34
CA GLN A 232 47.47 -1.78 -28.07
C GLN A 232 48.73 -2.45 -27.52
N THR A 233 49.61 -2.91 -28.42
CA THR A 233 50.90 -3.50 -28.05
C THR A 233 52.04 -2.86 -28.84
N PHE A 234 53.07 -2.39 -28.15
CA PHE A 234 54.27 -1.79 -28.72
C PHE A 234 55.48 -2.71 -28.48
N ASP A 235 56.23 -3.06 -29.52
CA ASP A 235 57.57 -3.62 -29.41
C ASP A 235 58.59 -2.49 -29.55
N LEU A 236 59.22 -2.10 -28.43
CA LEU A 236 60.12 -0.97 -28.34
C LEU A 236 61.60 -1.36 -28.50
N SER A 237 61.90 -2.56 -29.02
CA SER A 237 63.27 -3.03 -29.26
C SER A 237 64.08 -2.18 -30.24
N GLY A 238 63.41 -1.46 -31.15
CA GLY A 238 64.01 -0.54 -32.11
C GLY A 238 64.16 0.91 -31.61
N THR A 239 63.90 1.17 -30.33
CA THR A 239 63.91 2.54 -29.77
C THR A 239 65.20 2.87 -29.00
N THR A 240 65.69 4.11 -29.11
CA THR A 240 66.83 4.61 -28.34
C THR A 240 66.59 6.03 -27.85
N GLY A 241 66.84 6.31 -26.57
CA GLY A 241 66.65 7.63 -25.96
C GLY A 241 65.30 7.84 -25.28
N LEU A 242 64.43 6.82 -25.26
CA LEU A 242 63.13 6.87 -24.60
C LEU A 242 63.27 7.09 -23.09
N GLN A 243 62.54 8.07 -22.56
CA GLN A 243 62.53 8.44 -21.14
C GLN A 243 61.16 8.22 -20.49
N THR A 244 60.07 8.34 -21.25
CA THR A 244 58.70 8.26 -20.72
C THR A 244 57.78 7.50 -21.67
N VAL A 245 56.98 6.61 -21.11
CA VAL A 245 55.82 6.01 -21.77
C VAL A 245 54.54 6.50 -21.09
N LYS A 246 53.53 6.88 -21.87
CA LYS A 246 52.26 7.38 -21.35
C LYS A 246 51.10 6.56 -21.88
N SER A 247 50.11 6.32 -21.03
CA SER A 247 48.79 5.87 -21.41
C SER A 247 47.78 6.95 -21.04
N THR A 248 47.25 7.66 -22.03
CA THR A 248 46.44 8.87 -21.85
C THR A 248 45.05 8.66 -22.44
N ASN A 249 43.99 8.90 -21.64
CA ASN A 249 42.59 8.77 -22.04
C ASN A 249 42.24 7.39 -22.66
N SER A 250 42.94 6.33 -22.25
CA SER A 250 42.72 4.98 -22.77
C SER A 250 41.57 4.28 -22.05
N SER A 251 40.67 3.63 -22.80
CA SER A 251 39.61 2.77 -22.28
C SER A 251 39.93 1.27 -22.38
N ALA A 252 41.09 0.90 -22.93
CA ALA A 252 41.52 -0.49 -23.09
C ALA A 252 43.02 -0.69 -22.77
N ALA A 253 43.48 -1.95 -22.77
CA ALA A 253 44.83 -2.30 -22.32
C ALA A 253 45.95 -1.79 -23.25
N THR A 254 47.04 -1.31 -22.64
CA THR A 254 48.24 -0.83 -23.35
C THR A 254 49.47 -1.61 -22.87
N PHE A 255 50.21 -2.21 -23.80
CA PHE A 255 51.40 -3.02 -23.53
C PHE A 255 52.65 -2.39 -24.17
N PHE A 256 53.63 -2.00 -23.37
CA PHE A 256 54.95 -1.53 -23.82
C PHE A 256 55.98 -2.65 -23.60
N ASN A 257 56.32 -3.38 -24.65
CA ASN A 257 57.18 -4.56 -24.58
C ASN A 257 58.60 -4.27 -25.09
N GLN A 258 59.55 -5.09 -24.67
CA GLN A 258 60.95 -5.05 -25.11
C GLN A 258 61.65 -3.70 -24.87
N VAL A 259 61.23 -2.97 -23.83
CA VAL A 259 61.79 -1.65 -23.48
C VAL A 259 63.29 -1.77 -23.18
N THR A 260 64.09 -0.91 -23.81
CA THR A 260 65.56 -1.00 -23.88
C THR A 260 66.30 -0.19 -22.81
N SER A 261 65.62 0.69 -22.10
CA SER A 261 66.13 1.53 -21.00
C SER A 261 65.06 1.69 -19.92
N LEU A 262 65.44 2.05 -18.70
CA LEU A 262 64.46 2.43 -17.67
C LEU A 262 63.71 3.69 -18.13
N VAL A 263 62.38 3.66 -17.99
CA VAL A 263 61.49 4.75 -18.38
C VAL A 263 60.53 5.11 -17.24
N ASP A 264 60.09 6.36 -17.23
CA ASP A 264 58.96 6.80 -16.42
C ASP A 264 57.65 6.32 -17.07
N LEU A 265 56.66 5.95 -16.25
CA LEU A 265 55.31 5.65 -16.70
C LEU A 265 54.35 6.75 -16.25
N GLU A 266 53.60 7.35 -17.18
CA GLU A 266 52.47 8.22 -16.85
C GLU A 266 51.14 7.57 -17.25
N VAL A 267 50.18 7.55 -16.34
CA VAL A 267 48.85 6.97 -16.54
C VAL A 267 47.81 8.05 -16.25
N VAL A 268 47.18 8.56 -17.30
CA VAL A 268 46.33 9.76 -17.24
C VAL A 268 44.92 9.47 -17.77
N ASN A 269 43.90 9.77 -16.96
CA ASN A 269 42.48 9.70 -17.29
C ASN A 269 42.01 8.35 -17.87
N LEU A 270 42.47 7.23 -17.32
CA LEU A 270 41.96 5.92 -17.72
C LEU A 270 40.54 5.72 -17.15
N THR A 271 39.55 5.58 -18.03
CA THR A 271 38.16 5.27 -17.64
C THR A 271 37.90 3.77 -17.73
N ASN A 272 37.41 3.17 -16.64
CA ASN A 272 37.08 1.74 -16.59
C ASN A 272 35.91 1.42 -17.54
N SER A 273 36.22 0.88 -18.72
CA SER A 273 35.24 0.29 -19.63
C SER A 273 35.37 -1.24 -19.57
N ALA A 274 34.31 -1.98 -19.87
CA ALA A 274 34.13 -3.42 -19.59
C ALA A 274 35.22 -4.40 -20.13
N ALA A 275 36.29 -3.90 -20.75
CA ALA A 275 37.46 -4.63 -21.23
C ALA A 275 38.78 -4.10 -20.60
N GLY A 276 38.96 -4.25 -19.29
CA GLY A 276 40.27 -4.38 -18.63
C GLY A 276 41.40 -3.44 -19.07
N SER A 277 41.29 -2.13 -18.79
CA SER A 277 42.30 -1.10 -19.08
C SER A 277 43.61 -1.29 -18.27
N ASN A 278 44.35 -2.36 -18.58
CA ASN A 278 45.64 -2.69 -17.97
C ASN A 278 46.77 -1.88 -18.62
N VAL A 279 47.76 -1.48 -17.84
CA VAL A 279 49.00 -0.86 -18.35
C VAL A 279 50.16 -1.78 -18.02
N THR A 280 50.87 -2.26 -19.03
CA THR A 280 51.99 -3.20 -18.86
C THR A 280 53.26 -2.65 -19.45
N VAL A 281 54.36 -2.66 -18.69
CA VAL A 281 55.70 -2.28 -19.13
C VAL A 281 56.64 -3.48 -18.95
N GLN A 282 57.14 -4.04 -20.04
CA GLN A 282 58.05 -5.18 -20.06
C GLN A 282 59.41 -4.79 -20.65
N TYR A 283 60.42 -4.77 -19.79
CA TYR A 283 61.80 -4.48 -20.17
C TYR A 283 62.50 -5.71 -20.75
N GLN A 284 63.58 -5.47 -21.51
CA GLN A 284 64.53 -6.53 -21.82
C GLN A 284 65.30 -6.94 -20.55
N ALA A 285 65.56 -8.23 -20.40
CA ALA A 285 66.15 -8.78 -19.18
C ALA A 285 67.40 -8.06 -18.64
N PRO A 286 68.36 -7.59 -19.47
CA PRO A 286 69.54 -6.87 -18.96
C PRO A 286 69.26 -5.49 -18.34
N VAL A 287 68.13 -4.86 -18.66
CA VAL A 287 67.79 -3.50 -18.21
C VAL A 287 67.43 -3.48 -16.72
N ILE A 288 66.84 -4.58 -16.24
CA ILE A 288 66.29 -4.74 -14.89
C ILE A 288 66.93 -5.94 -14.15
N ALA A 289 68.21 -6.17 -14.42
CA ALA A 289 68.98 -7.26 -13.83
C ALA A 289 69.67 -6.87 -12.51
N GLY A 290 69.57 -5.60 -12.11
CA GLY A 290 70.09 -5.09 -10.85
C GLY A 290 69.27 -5.56 -9.65
N ALA A 291 69.75 -5.28 -8.45
CA ALA A 291 69.04 -5.57 -7.20
C ALA A 291 68.42 -4.29 -6.57
N ALA A 292 68.48 -3.17 -7.28
CA ALA A 292 68.07 -1.85 -6.81
C ALA A 292 67.48 -1.03 -7.97
N ASP A 293 66.80 -1.69 -8.90
CA ASP A 293 66.22 -1.02 -10.05
C ASP A 293 64.97 -0.24 -9.63
N SER A 294 64.83 0.97 -10.19
CA SER A 294 63.77 1.91 -9.81
C SER A 294 63.03 2.48 -11.00
N MET A 295 61.71 2.63 -10.85
CA MET A 295 60.82 3.20 -11.87
C MET A 295 59.92 4.27 -11.25
N LYS A 296 59.69 5.38 -11.98
CA LYS A 296 58.70 6.38 -11.61
C LYS A 296 57.35 6.05 -12.24
N VAL A 297 56.27 6.20 -11.48
CA VAL A 297 54.88 6.06 -11.95
C VAL A 297 54.09 7.31 -11.58
N MET A 298 53.53 8.00 -12.56
CA MET A 298 52.67 9.17 -12.36
C MET A 298 51.22 8.80 -12.68
N LEU A 299 50.31 9.13 -11.76
CA LEU A 299 48.87 8.89 -11.88
C LEU A 299 48.10 10.21 -11.89
N SER A 300 47.15 10.35 -12.80
CA SER A 300 46.23 11.50 -12.80
C SER A 300 44.85 11.10 -13.32
N GLY A 301 43.83 11.07 -12.45
CA GLY A 301 42.45 10.71 -12.83
C GLY A 301 42.26 9.31 -13.39
N SER A 302 43.14 8.38 -13.02
CA SER A 302 43.20 7.06 -13.65
C SER A 302 42.51 6.00 -12.80
N ASN A 303 41.62 5.21 -13.42
CA ASN A 303 41.00 4.02 -12.85
C ASN A 303 41.54 2.77 -13.57
N ALA A 304 42.83 2.50 -13.35
CA ALA A 304 43.54 1.41 -14.02
C ALA A 304 43.21 0.08 -13.34
N GLN A 305 42.97 -0.96 -14.15
CA GLN A 305 42.73 -2.30 -13.62
C GLN A 305 44.04 -2.86 -13.04
N ASN A 306 45.02 -3.22 -13.88
CA ASN A 306 46.34 -3.64 -13.37
C ASN A 306 47.46 -2.79 -13.97
N ILE A 307 48.42 -2.38 -13.13
CA ILE A 307 49.73 -1.89 -13.56
C ILE A 307 50.72 -3.03 -13.37
N THR A 308 51.30 -3.53 -14.46
CA THR A 308 52.25 -4.66 -14.45
C THR A 308 53.60 -4.20 -14.97
N ILE A 309 54.65 -4.43 -14.19
CA ILE A 309 56.02 -4.02 -14.52
C ILE A 309 56.93 -5.25 -14.37
N GLY A 310 57.67 -5.59 -15.43
CA GLY A 310 58.56 -6.75 -15.39
C GLY A 310 59.42 -6.93 -16.63
N ASN A 311 59.79 -8.18 -16.94
CA ASN A 311 60.41 -8.53 -18.21
C ASN A 311 59.57 -9.55 -19.00
N THR A 312 59.95 -9.77 -20.26
CA THR A 312 59.24 -10.65 -21.21
C THR A 312 59.24 -12.14 -20.82
N ALA A 313 60.12 -12.58 -19.91
CA ALA A 313 60.23 -13.96 -19.45
C ALA A 313 59.50 -14.22 -18.12
N VAL A 314 59.36 -13.20 -17.28
CA VAL A 314 58.68 -13.20 -15.98
C VAL A 314 57.98 -11.85 -15.81
N ALA A 315 56.65 -11.85 -15.92
CA ALA A 315 55.83 -10.64 -15.97
C ALA A 315 55.96 -9.69 -14.76
N ASN A 316 56.57 -10.14 -13.65
CA ASN A 316 56.71 -9.40 -12.38
C ASN A 316 58.16 -9.32 -11.86
N ALA A 317 59.19 -9.42 -12.71
CA ALA A 317 60.59 -9.43 -12.26
C ALA A 317 61.30 -8.08 -12.41
N GLY A 318 62.19 -7.74 -11.48
CA GLY A 318 63.32 -6.81 -11.70
C GLY A 318 63.13 -5.31 -11.41
N ILE A 319 61.98 -4.84 -10.92
CA ILE A 319 61.87 -3.47 -10.36
C ILE A 319 61.55 -3.56 -8.87
N GLU A 320 62.54 -3.22 -8.04
CA GLU A 320 62.45 -3.28 -6.58
C GLU A 320 61.89 -2.00 -5.96
N THR A 321 62.09 -0.84 -6.60
CA THR A 321 61.63 0.47 -6.08
C THR A 321 60.69 1.17 -7.05
N VAL A 322 59.43 1.37 -6.66
CA VAL A 322 58.48 2.20 -7.42
C VAL A 322 58.33 3.55 -6.74
N ASN A 323 58.64 4.63 -7.46
CA ASN A 323 58.37 6.02 -7.04
C ASN A 323 57.07 6.49 -7.68
N MET A 324 55.97 6.30 -6.97
CA MET A 324 54.63 6.69 -7.42
C MET A 324 54.34 8.14 -7.05
N SER A 325 53.66 8.86 -7.93
CA SER A 325 53.18 10.23 -7.68
C SER A 325 51.78 10.44 -8.25
N SER A 326 50.94 11.21 -7.56
CA SER A 326 49.58 11.54 -7.99
C SER A 326 49.40 13.04 -8.26
N ALA A 327 48.57 13.39 -9.25
CA ALA A 327 48.22 14.78 -9.56
C ALA A 327 46.82 14.91 -10.18
N GLY A 328 46.20 16.09 -10.11
CA GLY A 328 44.96 16.41 -10.83
C GLY A 328 43.70 15.87 -10.15
N THR A 329 43.34 14.60 -10.35
CA THR A 329 42.17 13.95 -9.72
C THR A 329 42.54 12.58 -9.12
N ASN A 330 41.73 12.09 -8.18
CA ASN A 330 41.98 10.83 -7.46
C ASN A 330 42.12 9.64 -8.41
N SER A 331 43.02 8.71 -8.09
CA SER A 331 43.32 7.55 -8.93
C SER A 331 43.14 6.24 -8.18
N THR A 332 42.83 5.18 -8.91
CA THR A 332 42.70 3.82 -8.39
C THR A 332 43.47 2.84 -9.28
N VAL A 333 44.14 1.89 -8.65
CA VAL A 333 44.93 0.83 -9.28
C VAL A 333 44.46 -0.48 -8.67
N ALA A 334 43.79 -1.34 -9.44
CA ALA A 334 43.27 -2.60 -8.87
C ALA A 334 44.41 -3.54 -8.45
N ALA A 335 45.53 -3.61 -9.17
CA ALA A 335 46.75 -4.29 -8.71
C ALA A 335 48.04 -3.65 -9.26
N LEU A 336 49.07 -3.55 -8.40
CA LEU A 336 50.44 -3.19 -8.76
C LEU A 336 51.32 -4.46 -8.76
N ASN A 337 51.62 -4.98 -9.95
CA ASN A 337 52.33 -6.25 -10.11
C ASN A 337 53.80 -6.00 -10.51
N THR A 338 54.71 -6.17 -9.55
CA THR A 338 56.18 -6.12 -9.74
C THR A 338 56.90 -6.84 -8.59
N ASN A 339 58.24 -6.97 -8.64
CA ASN A 339 59.10 -7.48 -7.56
C ASN A 339 59.44 -6.40 -6.51
N LEU A 340 58.42 -5.66 -6.09
CA LEU A 340 58.50 -4.53 -5.16
C LEU A 340 59.13 -4.91 -3.81
N THR A 341 60.10 -4.11 -3.37
CA THR A 341 60.58 -4.08 -1.97
C THR A 341 60.25 -2.73 -1.32
N THR A 342 60.29 -1.65 -2.11
CA THR A 342 60.06 -0.27 -1.67
C THR A 342 59.03 0.42 -2.56
N LEU A 343 57.96 0.95 -1.96
CA LEU A 343 57.01 1.87 -2.59
C LEU A 343 57.20 3.26 -1.99
N ASN A 344 57.66 4.23 -2.79
CA ASN A 344 57.61 5.64 -2.40
C ASN A 344 56.39 6.28 -3.05
N PHE A 345 55.64 7.08 -2.29
CA PHE A 345 54.47 7.80 -2.76
C PHE A 345 54.59 9.31 -2.48
N SER A 346 54.10 10.11 -3.41
CA SER A 346 54.09 11.57 -3.35
C SER A 346 52.89 12.11 -4.14
N GLY A 347 52.62 13.41 -4.09
CA GLY A 347 51.53 14.03 -4.85
C GLY A 347 50.39 14.56 -4.00
N ASP A 348 49.37 15.11 -4.65
CA ASP A 348 48.28 15.89 -4.03
C ASP A 348 46.88 15.29 -4.19
N LYS A 349 46.80 14.05 -4.69
CA LYS A 349 45.55 13.30 -4.87
C LYS A 349 45.59 11.92 -4.27
N ASP A 350 44.43 11.42 -3.90
CA ASP A 350 44.34 10.11 -3.26
C ASP A 350 44.60 9.00 -4.28
N VAL A 351 45.28 7.94 -3.81
CA VAL A 351 45.53 6.73 -4.58
C VAL A 351 45.09 5.51 -3.79
N VAL A 352 44.27 4.66 -4.41
CA VAL A 352 43.88 3.35 -3.86
C VAL A 352 44.55 2.24 -4.66
N ILE A 353 45.29 1.36 -3.97
CA ILE A 353 45.80 0.10 -4.52
C ILE A 353 44.95 -1.04 -3.95
N GLY A 354 44.11 -1.66 -4.81
CA GLY A 354 43.08 -2.61 -4.36
C GLY A 354 43.62 -3.98 -3.94
N ALA A 355 44.51 -4.57 -4.73
CA ALA A 355 45.16 -5.83 -4.39
C ALA A 355 46.27 -5.61 -3.36
N ALA A 356 46.51 -6.63 -2.53
CA ALA A 356 47.66 -6.61 -1.65
C ALA A 356 48.95 -6.52 -2.46
N LEU A 357 49.89 -5.67 -2.02
CA LEU A 357 51.25 -5.67 -2.53
C LEU A 357 51.88 -7.04 -2.32
N ASN A 358 52.95 -7.32 -3.07
CA ASN A 358 53.64 -8.59 -2.97
C ASN A 358 54.21 -8.86 -1.56
N ASN A 359 54.62 -10.10 -1.33
CA ASN A 359 55.11 -10.55 -0.03
C ASN A 359 56.58 -10.18 0.25
N THR A 360 57.23 -9.42 -0.63
CA THR A 360 58.63 -8.97 -0.49
C THR A 360 58.75 -7.53 -0.03
N VAL A 361 57.66 -6.75 -0.01
CA VAL A 361 57.68 -5.36 0.46
C VAL A 361 58.19 -5.27 1.91
N THR A 362 59.11 -4.33 2.14
CA THR A 362 59.65 -3.95 3.46
C THR A 362 59.46 -2.46 3.75
N THR A 363 59.20 -1.64 2.74
CA THR A 363 59.05 -0.19 2.92
C THR A 363 57.93 0.37 2.04
N ILE A 364 57.00 1.11 2.68
CA ILE A 364 56.00 1.95 2.02
C ILE A 364 56.13 3.34 2.64
N ASN A 365 56.51 4.32 1.83
CA ASN A 365 56.85 5.67 2.30
C ASN A 365 56.09 6.72 1.49
N ALA A 366 55.06 7.30 2.09
CA ALA A 366 54.25 8.40 1.61
C ALA A 366 54.52 9.72 2.36
N ALA A 367 55.62 9.84 3.11
CA ALA A 367 55.90 11.00 3.98
C ALA A 367 55.88 12.38 3.28
N THR A 368 56.00 12.42 1.95
CA THR A 368 55.96 13.66 1.15
C THR A 368 54.63 13.86 0.41
N ALA A 369 53.69 12.93 0.55
CA ALA A 369 52.37 13.02 -0.07
C ALA A 369 51.44 13.96 0.72
N THR A 370 50.59 14.66 0.00
CA THR A 370 49.50 15.49 0.55
C THR A 370 48.12 14.93 0.21
N GLY A 371 48.02 14.02 -0.77
CA GLY A 371 46.87 13.13 -0.92
C GLY A 371 47.09 11.80 -0.20
N GLY A 372 46.01 11.08 0.10
CA GLY A 372 46.03 9.84 0.86
C GLY A 372 46.40 8.60 0.03
N LEU A 373 47.16 7.69 0.62
CA LEU A 373 47.52 6.39 0.05
C LEU A 373 46.79 5.26 0.78
N ARG A 374 45.99 4.48 0.06
CA ARG A 374 45.30 3.31 0.60
C ARG A 374 45.85 2.04 -0.01
N VAL A 375 46.39 1.15 0.82
CA VAL A 375 47.10 -0.05 0.38
C VAL A 375 46.89 -1.25 1.30
N ALA A 376 46.96 -2.46 0.76
CA ALA A 376 46.99 -3.71 1.51
C ALA A 376 48.34 -4.42 1.34
N THR A 377 48.76 -5.20 2.34
CA THR A 377 50.01 -5.98 2.31
C THR A 377 49.78 -7.40 2.81
N ASN A 378 50.57 -8.34 2.28
CA ASN A 378 50.61 -9.74 2.73
C ASN A 378 52.03 -10.20 3.11
N THR A 379 52.94 -9.24 3.29
CA THR A 379 54.35 -9.48 3.60
C THR A 379 54.50 -10.00 5.02
N ALA A 380 55.31 -11.04 5.21
CA ALA A 380 55.73 -11.49 6.53
C ALA A 380 57.08 -10.86 6.94
N ASN A 381 57.67 -10.02 6.08
CA ASN A 381 58.89 -9.29 6.38
C ASN A 381 58.54 -8.06 7.22
N ALA A 382 59.52 -7.58 8.01
CA ALA A 382 59.38 -6.35 8.77
C ALA A 382 59.11 -5.16 7.84
N LEU A 383 57.88 -4.65 7.89
CA LEU A 383 57.39 -3.54 7.10
C LEU A 383 57.53 -2.23 7.88
N THR A 384 58.10 -1.22 7.22
CA THR A 384 57.95 0.18 7.64
C THR A 384 56.93 0.86 6.73
N PHE A 385 55.80 1.25 7.31
CA PHE A 385 54.80 2.11 6.68
C PHE A 385 54.93 3.53 7.26
N THR A 386 55.01 4.53 6.39
CA THR A 386 54.99 5.94 6.77
C THR A 386 54.04 6.67 5.84
N GLY A 387 52.91 7.16 6.33
CA GLY A 387 52.00 8.02 5.58
C GLY A 387 52.48 9.48 5.52
N GLY A 388 51.71 10.30 4.82
CA GLY A 388 51.96 11.69 4.50
C GLY A 388 51.05 12.65 5.26
N ALA A 389 50.47 13.61 4.54
CA ALA A 389 49.54 14.60 5.08
C ALA A 389 48.07 14.40 4.65
N GLY A 390 47.79 13.37 3.86
CA GLY A 390 46.43 12.96 3.46
C GLY A 390 45.95 11.79 4.29
N ASP A 391 44.69 11.39 4.11
CA ASP A 391 44.10 10.27 4.86
C ASP A 391 44.65 8.92 4.35
N ASP A 392 45.66 8.37 5.02
CA ASP A 392 46.36 7.17 4.61
C ASP A 392 45.74 5.89 5.21
N GLN A 393 45.90 4.75 4.52
CA GLN A 393 45.46 3.46 5.02
C GLN A 393 46.46 2.35 4.70
N VAL A 394 46.81 1.56 5.70
CA VAL A 394 47.51 0.28 5.53
C VAL A 394 46.68 -0.88 6.10
N ALA A 395 46.43 -1.89 5.27
CA ALA A 395 45.79 -3.13 5.66
C ALA A 395 46.77 -4.30 5.67
N PHE A 396 46.74 -5.10 6.73
CA PHE A 396 47.58 -6.28 6.92
C PHE A 396 46.73 -7.54 6.80
N ALA A 397 47.21 -8.52 6.03
CA ALA A 397 46.64 -9.85 6.03
C ALA A 397 46.80 -10.53 7.41
N ALA A 398 46.00 -11.57 7.68
CA ALA A 398 46.06 -12.29 8.95
C ALA A 398 47.50 -12.75 9.29
N ASN A 399 47.94 -12.52 10.54
CA ASN A 399 49.27 -12.88 11.06
C ASN A 399 50.47 -12.17 10.39
N THR A 400 50.26 -11.08 9.63
CA THR A 400 51.38 -10.34 8.99
C THR A 400 51.86 -9.11 9.76
N LEU A 401 51.01 -8.48 10.58
CA LEU A 401 51.42 -7.41 11.50
C LEU A 401 52.02 -7.99 12.79
N THR A 402 53.27 -7.63 13.08
CA THR A 402 54.12 -8.12 14.16
C THR A 402 54.86 -6.97 14.86
N LEU A 403 55.55 -7.27 15.96
CA LEU A 403 56.40 -6.31 16.69
C LEU A 403 57.63 -5.80 15.90
N ALA A 404 57.96 -6.44 14.77
CA ALA A 404 59.04 -6.01 13.89
C ALA A 404 58.60 -4.90 12.92
N ASP A 405 57.30 -4.73 12.73
CA ASP A 405 56.73 -3.72 11.85
C ASP A 405 56.71 -2.34 12.52
N THR A 406 56.59 -1.29 11.72
CA THR A 406 56.43 0.10 12.19
C THR A 406 55.42 0.80 11.29
N VAL A 407 54.39 1.39 11.89
CA VAL A 407 53.33 2.11 11.19
C VAL A 407 53.27 3.53 11.75
N VAL A 408 53.57 4.50 10.88
CA VAL A 408 53.40 5.93 11.16
C VAL A 408 52.37 6.45 10.17
N GLY A 409 51.20 6.90 10.62
CA GLY A 409 50.18 7.43 9.71
C GLY A 409 50.57 8.81 9.19
N GLY A 410 50.86 9.77 10.06
CA GLY A 410 51.34 11.09 9.61
C GLY A 410 50.40 12.20 10.06
N LEU A 411 50.08 13.14 9.16
CA LEU A 411 48.98 14.08 9.36
C LEU A 411 47.79 13.60 8.53
N GLY A 412 46.57 13.76 9.04
CA GLY A 412 45.38 13.28 8.36
C GLY A 412 44.54 12.44 9.31
N ASN A 413 43.54 11.73 8.78
CA ASN A 413 42.83 10.69 9.50
C ASN A 413 43.31 9.33 8.99
N ASP A 414 44.37 8.82 9.59
CA ASP A 414 45.05 7.64 9.11
C ASP A 414 44.43 6.35 9.67
N ARG A 415 44.49 5.28 8.89
CA ARG A 415 43.83 4.02 9.20
C ARG A 415 44.76 2.82 9.15
N ILE A 416 44.75 2.03 10.23
CA ILE A 416 45.32 0.69 10.26
C ILE A 416 44.22 -0.37 10.25
N VAL A 417 44.40 -1.43 9.46
CA VAL A 417 43.46 -2.55 9.39
C VAL A 417 44.21 -3.86 9.63
N ALA A 418 43.87 -4.60 10.69
CA ALA A 418 44.46 -5.90 11.00
C ALA A 418 43.54 -6.74 11.91
N THR A 419 43.94 -7.95 12.27
CA THR A 419 43.18 -8.80 13.23
C THR A 419 43.34 -8.28 14.66
N GLN A 420 42.38 -8.57 15.54
CA GLN A 420 42.40 -8.17 16.96
C GLN A 420 43.74 -8.51 17.63
N ALA A 421 44.21 -9.75 17.46
CA ALA A 421 45.46 -10.23 18.07
C ALA A 421 46.70 -9.45 17.59
N ASN A 422 46.78 -9.14 16.30
CA ASN A 422 47.93 -8.46 15.72
C ASN A 422 47.99 -6.98 16.12
N LEU A 423 46.84 -6.32 16.14
CA LEU A 423 46.69 -4.93 16.60
C LEU A 423 47.17 -4.82 18.05
N MET A 424 46.66 -5.69 18.93
CA MET A 424 47.01 -5.70 20.35
C MET A 424 48.48 -6.02 20.60
N ALA A 425 49.08 -6.93 19.82
CA ALA A 425 50.48 -7.29 19.95
C ALA A 425 51.43 -6.18 19.48
N SER A 426 51.02 -5.37 18.50
CA SER A 426 51.91 -4.43 17.79
C SER A 426 51.58 -2.95 18.06
N ALA A 427 50.63 -2.64 18.95
CA ALA A 427 50.16 -1.28 19.23
C ALA A 427 51.29 -0.28 19.55
N SER A 428 52.34 -0.71 20.27
CA SER A 428 53.53 0.13 20.58
C SER A 428 54.35 0.56 19.37
N LYS A 429 54.05 0.03 18.18
CA LYS A 429 54.69 0.31 16.90
C LYS A 429 53.80 1.09 15.94
N VAL A 430 52.63 1.52 16.41
CA VAL A 430 51.65 2.30 15.66
C VAL A 430 51.61 3.70 16.26
N SER A 431 51.79 4.74 15.44
CA SER A 431 51.75 6.15 15.86
C SER A 431 51.15 7.02 14.76
N GLY A 432 50.47 8.11 15.13
CA GLY A 432 49.77 8.99 14.21
C GLY A 432 48.73 8.26 13.39
N VAL A 433 47.97 7.34 14.02
CA VAL A 433 46.89 6.59 13.38
C VAL A 433 45.61 6.80 14.19
N GLU A 434 44.64 7.46 13.57
CA GLU A 434 43.39 7.87 14.22
C GLU A 434 42.35 6.75 14.19
N TYR A 435 42.33 5.95 13.11
CA TYR A 435 41.33 4.93 12.85
C TYR A 435 41.92 3.51 12.97
N VAL A 436 41.44 2.74 13.94
CA VAL A 436 41.86 1.36 14.14
C VAL A 436 40.73 0.42 13.75
N ARG A 437 40.89 -0.30 12.63
CA ARG A 437 39.89 -1.24 12.11
C ARG A 437 40.24 -2.68 12.43
N VAL A 438 39.36 -3.35 13.17
CA VAL A 438 39.43 -4.78 13.45
C VAL A 438 38.80 -5.55 12.27
N SER A 439 39.62 -6.35 11.60
CA SER A 439 39.24 -7.05 10.36
C SER A 439 38.57 -8.41 10.57
N ASP A 440 38.72 -8.99 11.77
CA ASP A 440 38.07 -10.23 12.21
C ASP A 440 36.96 -9.94 13.24
N THR A 441 36.21 -10.98 13.62
CA THR A 441 35.16 -10.84 14.64
C THR A 441 35.82 -10.50 15.97
N LEU A 442 35.41 -9.39 16.58
CA LEU A 442 35.90 -9.01 17.89
C LEU A 442 35.45 -10.04 18.94
N THR A 443 36.39 -10.52 19.75
CA THR A 443 36.14 -11.47 20.85
C THR A 443 36.57 -10.87 22.19
N GLY A 444 35.95 -11.29 23.28
CA GLY A 444 36.28 -10.82 24.63
C GLY A 444 35.63 -11.66 25.73
N VAL A 445 36.01 -11.36 26.98
CA VAL A 445 35.38 -11.93 28.17
C VAL A 445 34.64 -10.81 28.90
N GLN A 446 33.34 -10.99 29.15
CA GLN A 446 32.55 -10.04 29.93
C GLN A 446 32.96 -10.08 31.42
N GLY A 447 32.96 -8.91 32.07
CA GLY A 447 33.43 -8.73 33.46
C GLY A 447 34.70 -7.87 33.54
N ALA A 448 35.40 -7.86 34.68
CA ALA A 448 36.54 -6.97 34.92
C ALA A 448 37.63 -7.02 33.82
N ASP A 449 38.37 -5.91 33.67
CA ASP A 449 39.49 -5.73 32.72
C ASP A 449 40.32 -7.02 32.53
N ASN A 450 40.33 -7.54 31.29
CA ASN A 450 41.03 -8.77 30.92
C ASN A 450 42.06 -8.48 29.82
N ALA A 451 43.22 -9.12 29.88
CA ALA A 451 44.29 -9.00 28.89
C ALA A 451 43.89 -9.45 27.47
N VAL A 452 42.82 -10.25 27.33
CA VAL A 452 42.30 -10.72 26.04
C VAL A 452 41.42 -9.67 25.36
N ASN A 453 40.84 -8.73 26.12
CA ASN A 453 39.97 -7.70 25.58
C ASN A 453 40.78 -6.66 24.79
N PHE A 454 40.15 -6.05 23.79
CA PHE A 454 40.78 -4.99 23.01
C PHE A 454 40.96 -3.74 23.88
N LYS A 455 42.18 -3.21 23.94
CA LYS A 455 42.49 -2.01 24.74
C LYS A 455 42.54 -0.80 23.83
N GLY A 456 41.54 0.08 23.95
CA GLY A 456 41.53 1.33 23.20
C GLY A 456 42.78 2.18 23.51
N SER A 457 43.13 2.28 24.78
CA SER A 457 44.31 3.01 25.27
C SER A 457 45.67 2.52 24.75
N ALA A 458 45.73 1.35 24.09
CA ALA A 458 46.97 0.88 23.48
C ALA A 458 47.38 1.73 22.25
N PHE A 459 46.44 2.48 21.67
CA PHE A 459 46.64 3.36 20.51
C PHE A 459 46.47 4.81 20.95
N ALA A 460 47.58 5.49 21.27
CA ALA A 460 47.53 6.82 21.88
C ALA A 460 46.88 7.90 21.00
N ASP A 461 47.04 7.78 19.67
CA ASP A 461 46.54 8.75 18.69
C ASP A 461 45.17 8.36 18.12
N ALA A 462 44.66 7.16 18.44
CA ALA A 462 43.38 6.70 17.93
C ALA A 462 42.23 7.53 18.51
N ASN A 463 41.27 7.90 17.64
CA ASN A 463 40.01 8.51 18.03
C ASN A 463 38.78 7.69 17.63
N ARG A 464 38.97 6.63 16.81
CA ARG A 464 37.89 5.78 16.30
C ARG A 464 38.32 4.32 16.19
N ILE A 465 37.48 3.43 16.68
CA ILE A 465 37.56 1.98 16.41
C ILE A 465 36.50 1.61 15.38
N GLU A 466 36.86 0.81 14.38
CA GLU A 466 35.94 0.28 13.36
C GLU A 466 35.87 -1.25 13.46
N LEU A 467 34.66 -1.82 13.51
CA LEU A 467 34.42 -3.26 13.56
C LEU A 467 33.82 -3.73 12.24
N ALA A 468 34.53 -4.59 11.49
CA ALA A 468 34.15 -4.99 10.13
C ALA A 468 33.40 -6.34 10.04
N ALA A 469 33.70 -7.31 10.91
CA ALA A 469 33.14 -8.67 10.83
C ALA A 469 32.20 -9.00 12.00
N GLY A 470 31.53 -7.95 12.52
CA GLY A 470 30.71 -8.02 13.72
C GLY A 470 31.51 -8.30 15.00
N TYR A 471 30.78 -8.63 16.06
CA TYR A 471 31.32 -8.96 17.37
C TYR A 471 30.48 -10.07 18.01
N ASN A 472 31.07 -10.86 18.91
CA ASN A 472 30.37 -11.89 19.66
C ASN A 472 30.72 -11.75 21.14
N ASN A 473 29.77 -11.20 21.92
CA ASN A 473 29.92 -10.93 23.35
C ASN A 473 31.28 -10.27 23.69
N ALA A 474 31.64 -9.24 22.92
CA ALA A 474 32.95 -8.63 22.96
C ALA A 474 33.01 -7.47 23.95
N ARG A 475 34.23 -7.09 24.33
CA ARG A 475 34.49 -5.97 25.24
C ARG A 475 35.68 -5.14 24.75
N ILE A 476 35.51 -3.82 24.73
CA ILE A 476 36.57 -2.83 24.48
C ILE A 476 36.84 -2.09 25.79
N ASP A 477 38.05 -2.25 26.31
CA ASP A 477 38.46 -1.66 27.58
C ASP A 477 39.25 -0.37 27.37
N ASN A 478 39.15 0.51 28.36
CA ASN A 478 39.93 1.74 28.47
C ASN A 478 39.83 2.66 27.26
N LEU A 479 38.59 2.96 26.84
CA LEU A 479 38.32 4.05 25.91
C LEU A 479 38.71 5.37 26.58
N SER A 480 39.54 6.18 25.92
CA SER A 480 40.03 7.45 26.47
C SER A 480 39.15 8.61 26.01
N ALA A 481 39.36 9.80 26.58
CA ALA A 481 38.70 11.03 26.10
C ALA A 481 39.02 11.35 24.62
N THR A 482 40.14 10.86 24.08
CA THR A 482 40.49 10.98 22.65
C THR A 482 39.85 9.88 21.81
N LEU A 483 39.73 8.66 22.37
CA LEU A 483 39.13 7.49 21.74
C LEU A 483 37.72 7.25 22.25
N ASN A 484 36.80 8.10 21.80
CA ASN A 484 35.41 8.11 22.26
C ASN A 484 34.41 7.69 21.17
N ARG A 485 34.88 7.02 20.11
CA ARG A 485 34.02 6.58 19.00
C ARG A 485 34.25 5.12 18.62
N VAL A 486 33.15 4.37 18.49
CA VAL A 486 33.15 3.01 17.95
C VAL A 486 32.13 2.91 16.82
N ASP A 487 32.58 2.46 15.66
CA ASP A 487 31.74 2.23 14.50
C ASP A 487 31.59 0.74 14.22
N VAL A 488 30.35 0.28 14.08
CA VAL A 488 30.01 -1.07 13.64
C VAL A 488 29.62 -1.01 12.18
N LEU A 489 30.52 -1.47 11.32
CA LEU A 489 30.38 -1.42 9.87
C LEU A 489 29.73 -2.72 9.36
N ASN A 490 28.97 -2.62 8.27
CA ASN A 490 28.35 -3.74 7.56
C ASN A 490 29.18 -4.25 6.35
N ASP A 491 30.40 -3.72 6.17
CA ASP A 491 31.30 -4.04 5.06
C ASP A 491 32.03 -5.37 5.30
N ALA A 492 32.10 -6.23 4.27
CA ALA A 492 32.80 -7.51 4.34
C ALA A 492 34.28 -7.33 4.77
N THR A 493 34.88 -8.41 5.28
CA THR A 493 36.26 -8.43 5.78
C THR A 493 37.20 -7.65 4.86
N PRO A 494 37.88 -6.59 5.34
CA PRO A 494 38.70 -5.69 4.52
C PRO A 494 40.03 -6.32 4.07
N THR A 495 40.19 -7.64 4.23
CA THR A 495 41.47 -8.34 4.10
C THR A 495 41.98 -8.36 2.66
N ILE A 496 41.12 -8.11 1.67
CA ILE A 496 41.47 -7.92 0.27
C ILE A 496 40.39 -7.00 -0.31
N PHE A 497 40.72 -5.82 -0.87
CA PHE A 497 39.74 -5.00 -1.59
C PHE A 497 39.34 -5.74 -2.87
N ASN A 498 38.53 -6.79 -2.74
CA ASN A 498 38.32 -7.70 -3.85
C ASN A 498 37.54 -6.97 -4.96
N ALA A 499 38.08 -7.11 -6.16
CA ALA A 499 37.29 -7.20 -7.35
C ALA A 499 36.64 -8.60 -7.36
N LEU A 500 35.36 -8.65 -7.76
CA LEU A 500 34.65 -9.84 -8.27
C LEU A 500 34.14 -10.92 -7.28
N GLY A 501 33.98 -10.64 -5.98
CA GLY A 501 33.35 -11.60 -5.05
C GLY A 501 32.07 -11.07 -4.41
N VAL A 502 30.90 -11.51 -4.89
CA VAL A 502 29.60 -11.33 -4.21
C VAL A 502 29.67 -11.94 -2.82
N VAL A 503 29.48 -11.13 -1.77
CA VAL A 503 29.36 -11.61 -0.40
C VAL A 503 28.10 -11.01 0.20
N THR A 504 27.09 -11.86 0.37
CA THR A 504 25.90 -11.58 1.16
C THR A 504 26.26 -11.63 2.64
N THR A 505 26.46 -10.49 3.29
CA THR A 505 26.55 -10.41 4.75
C THR A 505 25.14 -10.43 5.32
N THR A 506 24.52 -11.62 5.40
CA THR A 506 23.36 -11.81 6.27
C THR A 506 23.81 -11.58 7.72
N GLY A 507 23.17 -10.62 8.38
CA GLY A 507 23.53 -10.11 9.71
C GLY A 507 23.94 -11.18 10.71
N SER A 508 25.05 -10.92 11.40
CA SER A 508 25.49 -11.77 12.51
C SER A 508 26.24 -10.97 13.58
N ASN A 509 25.67 -9.82 13.98
CA ASN A 509 26.04 -9.16 15.24
C ASN A 509 25.22 -9.80 16.38
N ILE A 510 25.58 -11.03 16.76
CA ILE A 510 24.80 -11.86 17.71
C ILE A 510 25.48 -11.78 19.09
N GLY A 511 25.37 -10.65 19.78
CA GLY A 511 25.91 -10.51 21.14
C GLY A 511 25.82 -9.09 21.71
N THR A 512 26.35 -8.90 22.93
CA THR A 512 26.52 -7.59 23.59
C THR A 512 27.94 -7.07 23.37
N LEU A 513 28.09 -5.80 22.98
CA LEU A 513 29.37 -5.09 22.92
C LEU A 513 29.50 -4.26 24.20
N GLN A 514 30.36 -4.69 25.12
CA GLN A 514 30.69 -3.92 26.31
C GLN A 514 31.74 -2.86 25.97
N LEU A 515 31.45 -1.63 26.35
CA LEU A 515 32.29 -0.47 26.10
C LEU A 515 32.59 0.17 27.44
N GLU A 516 33.85 0.12 27.86
CA GLU A 516 34.31 0.71 29.11
C GLU A 516 35.01 2.04 28.84
N ASP A 517 34.42 3.10 29.39
CA ASP A 517 34.98 4.44 29.41
C ASP A 517 35.97 4.57 30.58
N ALA A 518 37.23 4.94 30.32
CA ALA A 518 38.21 5.17 31.38
C ALA A 518 38.07 6.55 32.05
N GLY A 519 37.15 7.40 31.58
CA GLY A 519 36.88 8.73 32.11
C GLY A 519 36.44 8.71 33.58
N THR A 520 37.19 9.41 34.45
CA THR A 520 36.87 9.60 35.87
C THR A 520 36.37 11.02 36.18
N SER A 521 36.02 11.81 35.16
CA SER A 521 35.77 13.26 35.30
C SER A 521 34.29 13.59 35.48
N ALA A 522 33.96 14.43 36.46
CA ALA A 522 32.60 14.91 36.73
C ALA A 522 32.08 15.98 35.72
N THR A 523 32.47 15.90 34.44
CA THR A 523 32.14 16.89 33.39
C THR A 523 31.77 16.20 32.08
N ALA A 524 30.56 16.47 31.56
CA ALA A 524 30.01 16.11 30.24
C ALA A 524 30.88 15.18 29.35
N ASP A 525 30.95 13.89 29.65
CA ASP A 525 31.65 12.93 28.78
C ASP A 525 30.77 12.62 27.55
N THR A 526 31.40 12.59 26.37
CA THR A 526 30.72 12.32 25.09
C THR A 526 31.24 11.03 24.48
N PHE A 527 30.33 10.13 24.12
CA PHE A 527 30.64 8.88 23.41
C PHE A 527 29.86 8.79 22.10
N THR A 528 30.49 8.27 21.04
CA THR A 528 29.88 8.18 19.70
C THR A 528 29.80 6.72 19.23
N ILE A 529 28.62 6.31 18.76
CA ILE A 529 28.39 5.02 18.11
C ILE A 529 28.02 5.26 16.64
N GLY A 530 28.84 4.78 15.71
CA GLY A 530 28.50 4.71 14.30
C GLY A 530 27.90 3.35 13.93
N LEU A 531 26.87 3.35 13.09
CA LEU A 531 26.16 2.16 12.62
C LEU A 531 26.13 2.16 11.10
N GLY A 532 26.34 1.00 10.48
CA GLY A 532 26.32 0.87 9.02
C GLY A 532 27.60 1.39 8.35
N SER A 533 27.62 1.46 7.02
CA SER A 533 28.77 1.96 6.26
C SER A 533 28.34 2.91 5.14
N ASP A 534 29.22 3.82 4.74
CA ASP A 534 28.99 4.71 3.59
C ASP A 534 29.29 4.03 2.23
N VAL A 535 29.27 2.69 2.16
CA VAL A 535 29.69 1.99 0.94
C VAL A 535 28.65 2.19 -0.15
N ALA A 536 28.89 3.19 -1.02
CA ALA A 536 28.14 3.41 -2.26
C ALA A 536 27.88 2.09 -2.99
N PRO A 537 26.68 1.85 -3.56
CA PRO A 537 26.40 0.65 -4.34
C PRO A 537 27.49 0.49 -5.41
N ARG A 538 28.27 -0.58 -5.30
CA ARG A 538 29.33 -0.87 -6.29
C ARG A 538 28.65 -1.48 -7.52
N PHE A 539 28.77 -0.82 -8.67
CA PHE A 539 28.44 -1.45 -9.95
C PHE A 539 29.41 -2.60 -10.22
N VAL A 540 28.92 -3.84 -10.11
CA VAL A 540 29.63 -5.03 -10.60
C VAL A 540 28.99 -5.41 -11.94
N GLY A 541 29.51 -4.81 -13.02
CA GLY A 541 28.94 -5.00 -14.36
C GLY A 541 27.54 -4.40 -14.51
N ALA A 542 26.65 -5.09 -15.25
CA ALA A 542 25.28 -4.65 -15.56
C ALA A 542 24.24 -5.00 -14.48
N THR A 543 24.65 -5.57 -13.35
CA THR A 543 23.75 -5.98 -12.26
C THR A 543 23.91 -5.08 -11.04
N PHE A 544 22.84 -4.36 -10.72
CA PHE A 544 22.66 -3.69 -9.43
C PHE A 544 22.56 -4.79 -8.35
N GLN A 545 23.53 -4.87 -7.45
CA GLN A 545 23.41 -5.72 -6.27
C GLN A 545 23.21 -4.85 -5.04
N ASN A 546 21.97 -4.87 -4.55
CA ASN A 546 21.59 -4.26 -3.29
C ASN A 546 22.17 -5.11 -2.15
N ALA A 547 23.19 -4.61 -1.48
CA ALA A 547 23.65 -5.21 -0.23
C ALA A 547 22.74 -4.68 0.88
N VAL A 548 21.79 -5.50 1.34
CA VAL A 548 20.98 -5.20 2.53
C VAL A 548 21.92 -4.93 3.70
N SER A 549 21.87 -3.72 4.25
CA SER A 549 23.00 -3.12 4.98
C SER A 549 22.73 -2.90 6.49
N ASN A 550 21.70 -3.53 7.06
CA ASN A 550 21.28 -3.28 8.45
C ASN A 550 22.33 -3.65 9.50
N ALA A 551 22.77 -2.68 10.30
CA ALA A 551 23.55 -2.91 11.51
C ALA A 551 22.62 -3.07 12.72
N HIS A 552 22.67 -4.24 13.36
CA HIS A 552 22.05 -4.46 14.67
C HIS A 552 23.14 -4.44 15.74
N VAL A 553 23.00 -3.59 16.76
CA VAL A 553 23.98 -3.45 17.83
C VAL A 553 23.28 -3.48 19.18
N ASN A 554 23.64 -4.45 20.02
CA ASN A 554 23.41 -4.38 21.46
C ASN A 554 24.69 -3.87 22.13
N ALA A 555 24.65 -2.64 22.64
CA ALA A 555 25.76 -2.02 23.36
C ALA A 555 25.46 -1.96 24.86
N GLU A 556 26.45 -2.31 25.66
CA GLU A 556 26.43 -2.08 27.10
C GLU A 556 27.56 -1.11 27.44
N LEU A 557 27.20 0.12 27.76
CA LEU A 557 28.15 1.11 28.28
C LEU A 557 28.34 0.81 29.76
N THR A 558 29.58 0.53 30.19
CA THR A 558 29.91 0.19 31.59
C THR A 558 30.94 1.15 32.15
N SER A 559 30.74 1.60 33.41
CA SER A 559 31.63 2.47 34.21
C SER A 559 32.12 3.73 33.50
N GLY A 560 31.57 4.89 33.89
CA GLY A 560 31.91 6.21 33.36
C GLY A 560 30.70 7.16 33.42
N SER A 561 30.94 8.47 33.46
CA SER A 561 29.94 9.55 33.44
C SER A 561 29.54 9.90 32.01
N THR A 562 29.18 8.94 31.15
CA THR A 562 28.77 9.31 29.77
C THR A 562 27.46 10.09 29.79
N GLU A 563 27.53 11.41 29.68
CA GLU A 563 26.38 12.31 29.66
C GLU A 563 25.78 12.45 28.27
N VAL A 564 26.62 12.44 27.23
CA VAL A 564 26.21 12.65 25.82
C VAL A 564 26.52 11.41 24.98
N LEU A 565 25.49 10.82 24.38
CA LEU A 565 25.61 9.74 23.41
C LEU A 565 25.33 10.28 22.00
N ASN A 566 26.33 10.30 21.13
CA ASN A 566 26.14 10.57 19.71
C ASN A 566 25.92 9.25 18.96
N ILE A 567 24.94 9.22 18.06
CA ILE A 567 24.63 8.09 17.20
C ILE A 567 24.69 8.57 15.76
N ILE A 568 25.39 7.81 14.91
CA ILE A 568 25.49 8.09 13.48
C ILE A 568 24.94 6.88 12.72
N SER A 569 23.73 6.99 12.16
CA SER A 569 23.09 5.95 11.34
C SER A 569 23.45 6.12 9.87
N ARG A 570 24.37 5.28 9.36
CA ARG A 570 24.98 5.42 8.04
C ARG A 570 24.44 4.38 7.07
N GLY A 571 24.38 4.79 5.81
CA GLY A 571 24.11 3.94 4.66
C GLY A 571 24.02 4.78 3.40
N THR A 572 23.66 4.14 2.30
CA THR A 572 23.59 4.81 1.00
C THR A 572 22.17 5.25 0.75
N ALA A 573 21.95 6.58 0.79
CA ALA A 573 20.68 7.18 0.43
C ALA A 573 20.10 6.48 -0.81
N SER A 574 18.97 5.81 -0.63
CA SER A 574 18.25 5.09 -1.67
C SER A 574 17.78 6.11 -2.70
N THR A 575 18.62 6.39 -3.70
CA THR A 575 18.27 7.27 -4.82
C THR A 575 17.33 6.51 -5.74
N THR A 576 16.05 6.52 -5.38
CA THR A 576 14.92 5.90 -6.10
C THR A 576 14.65 6.51 -7.47
N THR A 577 15.45 7.47 -7.95
CA THR A 577 15.39 8.01 -9.31
C THR A 577 15.88 6.99 -10.35
N GLY A 578 15.08 5.95 -10.62
CA GLY A 578 15.28 5.09 -11.79
C GLY A 578 14.61 3.70 -11.78
N ILE A 579 14.06 3.21 -10.67
CA ILE A 579 13.54 1.83 -10.60
C ILE A 579 12.02 1.82 -10.47
N THR A 580 11.33 1.58 -11.57
CA THR A 580 9.90 1.24 -11.59
C THR A 580 9.74 -0.27 -11.42
N GLY A 581 9.29 -0.74 -10.24
CA GLY A 581 8.69 -2.08 -10.13
C GLY A 581 9.30 -3.08 -9.14
N GLY A 582 9.87 -2.63 -8.02
CA GLY A 582 10.16 -3.50 -6.89
C GLY A 582 10.42 -2.66 -5.65
N GLY A 583 9.56 -2.77 -4.64
CA GLY A 583 9.79 -2.11 -3.35
C GLY A 583 11.14 -2.58 -2.81
N VAL A 584 12.10 -1.66 -2.76
CA VAL A 584 13.34 -1.88 -2.02
C VAL A 584 12.93 -1.74 -0.56
N ALA A 585 13.03 -2.82 0.23
CA ALA A 585 12.83 -2.72 1.66
C ALA A 585 13.78 -1.63 2.20
N ALA A 586 13.25 -0.68 2.96
CA ALA A 586 14.07 0.31 3.64
C ALA A 586 15.04 -0.44 4.56
N ASP A 587 16.33 -0.12 4.47
CA ASP A 587 17.34 -0.63 5.38
C ASP A 587 17.17 0.11 6.73
N THR A 588 17.14 -0.62 7.85
CA THR A 588 16.94 -0.01 9.19
C THR A 588 18.01 -0.52 10.15
N ASN A 589 18.81 0.41 10.68
CA ASN A 589 19.75 0.14 11.76
C ASN A 589 19.01 -0.01 13.08
N THR A 590 19.49 -0.89 13.96
CA THR A 590 18.95 -1.04 15.32
C THR A 590 20.06 -0.87 16.33
N LEU A 591 19.85 -0.01 17.32
CA LEU A 591 20.75 0.16 18.46
C LEU A 591 19.97 -0.04 19.77
N ASN A 592 20.38 -1.04 20.53
CA ASN A 592 19.91 -1.29 21.88
C ASN A 592 21.03 -0.94 22.85
N VAL A 593 20.83 0.08 23.68
CA VAL A 593 21.77 0.50 24.71
C VAL A 593 21.21 0.08 26.08
N SER A 594 21.81 -0.96 26.68
CA SER A 594 21.52 -1.32 28.07
C SER A 594 22.45 -0.54 29.00
N ALA A 595 21.90 0.29 29.89
CA ALA A 595 22.71 1.11 30.78
C ALA A 595 23.29 0.28 31.94
N GLY A 596 24.56 -0.09 31.83
CA GLY A 596 25.32 -0.60 32.97
C GLY A 596 25.73 0.55 33.90
N THR A 597 24.89 1.00 34.83
CA THR A 597 25.25 2.08 35.79
C THR A 597 25.59 3.46 35.16
N VAL A 598 25.24 3.73 33.89
CA VAL A 598 25.59 4.96 33.15
C VAL A 598 24.46 6.01 33.14
N ASN A 599 24.82 7.29 33.26
CA ASN A 599 23.91 8.45 33.28
C ASN A 599 23.87 9.20 31.93
N ILE A 600 23.19 8.67 30.91
CA ILE A 600 23.03 9.38 29.63
C ILE A 600 21.93 10.44 29.77
N ASN A 601 22.28 11.73 29.61
CA ASN A 601 21.32 12.85 29.67
C ASN A 601 20.89 13.34 28.28
N THR A 602 21.79 13.25 27.29
CA THR A 602 21.58 13.77 25.94
C THR A 602 21.93 12.69 24.92
N VAL A 603 21.05 12.48 23.95
CA VAL A 603 21.31 11.64 22.78
C VAL A 603 21.28 12.52 21.54
N ASN A 604 22.38 12.61 20.80
CA ASN A 604 22.39 13.26 19.48
C ASN A 604 22.34 12.18 18.40
N ILE A 605 21.47 12.32 17.40
CA ILE A 605 21.35 11.36 16.30
C ILE A 605 21.57 12.09 14.98
N SER A 606 22.30 11.46 14.07
CA SER A 606 22.56 11.98 12.72
C SER A 606 22.62 10.84 11.72
N GLY A 607 22.53 11.17 10.43
CA GLY A 607 22.72 10.22 9.34
C GLY A 607 21.50 10.07 8.44
N VAL A 608 21.59 9.13 7.50
CA VAL A 608 20.67 9.01 6.35
C VAL A 608 19.85 7.73 6.33
N GLU A 609 20.22 6.74 7.14
CA GLU A 609 19.47 5.48 7.24
C GLU A 609 18.56 5.50 8.45
N ASP A 610 17.47 4.74 8.32
CA ASP A 610 16.49 4.56 9.39
C ASP A 610 17.15 3.98 10.65
N LEU A 611 16.68 4.39 11.82
CA LEU A 611 17.19 3.96 13.12
C LEU A 611 16.05 3.59 14.07
N THR A 612 16.04 2.36 14.54
CA THR A 612 15.29 1.96 15.74
C THR A 612 16.21 2.04 16.96
N LEU A 613 15.86 2.87 17.93
CA LEU A 613 16.65 3.10 19.14
C LEU A 613 15.91 2.61 20.38
N THR A 614 16.53 1.68 21.11
CA THR A 614 16.11 1.28 22.45
C THR A 614 17.18 1.72 23.45
N VAL A 615 16.82 2.51 24.45
CA VAL A 615 17.75 2.89 25.53
C VAL A 615 17.10 2.67 26.88
N ALA A 616 17.69 1.76 27.66
CA ALA A 616 17.28 1.48 29.03
C ALA A 616 18.10 2.32 30.02
N ALA A 617 18.17 3.64 29.82
CA ALA A 617 18.82 4.58 30.73
C ALA A 617 17.77 5.39 31.49
N SER A 618 18.00 5.68 32.77
CA SER A 618 17.01 6.32 33.65
C SER A 618 17.07 7.85 33.70
N SER A 619 17.87 8.50 32.84
CA SER A 619 18.22 9.93 32.97
C SER A 619 18.18 10.77 31.69
N ILE A 620 17.71 10.24 30.55
CA ILE A 620 17.65 11.01 29.30
C ILE A 620 16.65 12.17 29.46
N GLY A 621 17.16 13.38 29.24
CA GLY A 621 16.39 14.63 29.21
C GLY A 621 16.35 15.29 27.82
N THR A 622 17.25 14.92 26.91
CA THR A 622 17.29 15.51 25.57
C THR A 622 17.61 14.47 24.50
N ILE A 623 16.84 14.46 23.42
CA ILE A 623 17.18 13.81 22.16
C ILE A 623 17.22 14.89 21.08
N ASN A 624 18.33 15.02 20.38
CA ASN A 624 18.49 15.93 19.27
C ASN A 624 18.92 15.17 18.01
N ALA A 625 17.97 15.00 17.10
CA ALA A 625 18.14 14.34 15.82
C ALA A 625 17.84 15.27 14.63
N SER A 626 17.97 16.58 14.82
CA SER A 626 17.72 17.61 13.79
C SER A 626 18.54 17.49 12.50
N THR A 627 19.58 16.65 12.48
CA THR A 627 20.40 16.38 11.28
C THR A 627 20.21 14.97 10.73
N ALA A 628 19.30 14.18 11.32
CA ALA A 628 18.90 12.89 10.78
C ALA A 628 17.94 13.10 9.60
N THR A 629 18.07 12.25 8.59
CA THR A 629 17.20 12.26 7.40
C THR A 629 16.52 10.92 7.15
N GLY A 630 16.98 9.84 7.79
CA GLY A 630 16.28 8.56 7.85
C GLY A 630 15.24 8.55 8.97
N ASN A 631 14.29 7.62 8.88
CA ASN A 631 13.18 7.49 9.82
C ASN A 631 13.67 7.04 11.20
N LEU A 632 13.21 7.69 12.27
CA LEU A 632 13.57 7.35 13.63
C LEU A 632 12.42 6.68 14.37
N ASN A 633 12.67 5.53 14.98
CA ASN A 633 11.76 4.95 15.97
C ASN A 633 12.38 5.08 17.37
N LEU A 634 11.80 5.97 18.18
CA LEU A 634 12.26 6.30 19.53
C LEU A 634 11.34 5.76 20.64
N THR A 635 10.34 4.93 20.33
CA THR A 635 9.40 4.42 21.35
C THR A 635 10.07 3.45 22.34
N GLY A 636 11.25 2.93 22.01
CA GLY A 636 12.09 2.12 22.89
C GLY A 636 12.96 2.91 23.86
N VAL A 637 12.92 4.25 23.82
CA VAL A 637 13.70 5.10 24.72
C VAL A 637 12.97 5.30 26.04
N THR A 638 13.63 4.97 27.15
CA THR A 638 13.14 5.30 28.50
C THR A 638 13.66 6.67 28.93
N PHE A 639 12.76 7.60 29.23
CA PHE A 639 13.10 8.94 29.72
C PHE A 639 13.14 9.02 31.25
N ALA A 640 13.68 10.12 31.78
CA ALA A 640 13.59 10.41 33.21
C ALA A 640 12.12 10.58 33.65
N ALA A 641 11.64 9.71 34.54
CA ALA A 641 10.21 9.49 34.81
C ALA A 641 9.39 10.70 35.30
N THR A 642 9.99 11.85 35.62
CA THR A 642 9.27 13.04 36.12
C THR A 642 9.87 14.38 35.68
N GLY A 643 10.93 14.38 34.87
CA GLY A 643 11.60 15.62 34.42
C GLY A 643 11.09 16.03 33.04
N PRO A 644 11.08 17.33 32.70
CA PRO A 644 10.78 17.76 31.34
C PRO A 644 11.83 17.22 30.37
N THR A 645 11.40 16.73 29.21
CA THR A 645 12.31 16.29 28.14
C THR A 645 12.19 17.15 26.90
N THR A 646 13.24 17.15 26.08
CA THR A 646 13.22 17.80 24.77
C THR A 646 13.57 16.76 23.71
N VAL A 647 12.65 16.51 22.79
CA VAL A 647 12.85 15.62 21.65
C VAL A 647 12.77 16.45 20.38
N THR A 648 13.82 16.44 19.58
CA THR A 648 13.83 17.02 18.24
C THR A 648 14.24 15.95 17.26
N THR A 649 13.45 15.71 16.21
CA THR A 649 13.79 14.77 15.14
C THR A 649 14.06 15.46 13.80
N GLY A 650 14.04 14.70 12.70
CA GLY A 650 14.73 15.03 11.46
C GLY A 650 13.81 15.36 10.31
N THR A 651 14.18 14.92 9.10
CA THR A 651 13.31 14.99 7.91
C THR A 651 12.70 13.62 7.54
N GLY A 652 12.85 12.63 8.41
CA GLY A 652 12.31 11.29 8.22
C GLY A 652 10.92 11.18 8.81
N ASN A 653 10.20 10.11 8.49
CA ASN A 653 8.91 9.82 9.12
C ASN A 653 9.15 9.22 10.51
N ASP A 654 9.15 10.08 11.52
CA ASP A 654 9.64 9.77 12.85
C ASP A 654 8.52 9.31 13.79
N THR A 655 8.81 8.33 14.66
CA THR A 655 7.91 7.85 15.69
C THR A 655 8.49 8.14 17.07
N VAL A 656 7.84 9.01 17.83
CA VAL A 656 8.36 9.55 19.08
C VAL A 656 7.38 9.44 20.24
N SER A 657 7.91 9.37 21.46
CA SER A 657 7.16 9.45 22.72
C SER A 657 7.93 10.35 23.68
N GLY A 658 7.20 11.12 24.51
CA GLY A 658 7.77 11.88 25.62
C GLY A 658 7.93 11.06 26.91
N SER A 659 8.29 11.78 27.98
CA SER A 659 8.35 11.31 29.37
C SER A 659 7.01 11.54 30.10
N ALA A 660 6.93 11.36 31.42
CA ALA A 660 5.75 11.77 32.19
C ALA A 660 5.83 13.23 32.72
N GLY A 661 6.87 13.98 32.31
CA GLY A 661 7.10 15.38 32.65
C GLY A 661 6.49 16.34 31.61
N ALA A 662 6.79 17.64 31.71
CA ALA A 662 6.33 18.61 30.70
C ALA A 662 7.32 18.66 29.53
N ASP A 663 6.99 17.98 28.44
CA ASP A 663 7.91 17.74 27.34
C ASP A 663 7.82 18.79 26.23
N THR A 664 8.90 18.93 25.47
CA THR A 664 8.94 19.69 24.22
C THR A 664 9.32 18.75 23.10
N VAL A 665 8.40 18.51 22.17
CA VAL A 665 8.58 17.61 21.03
C VAL A 665 8.52 18.42 19.74
N ASN A 666 9.50 18.23 18.86
CA ASN A 666 9.52 18.78 17.51
C ASN A 666 9.94 17.68 16.53
N THR A 667 9.05 17.22 15.67
CA THR A 667 9.35 16.08 14.79
C THR A 667 9.96 16.45 13.44
N GLY A 668 9.82 17.71 13.01
CA GLY A 668 10.58 18.24 11.88
C GLY A 668 9.81 18.17 10.56
N ALA A 669 10.27 17.38 9.61
CA ALA A 669 9.55 17.18 8.34
C ALA A 669 9.40 15.68 8.07
N GLY A 670 8.39 15.29 7.31
CA GLY A 670 8.03 13.88 7.14
C GLY A 670 6.66 13.62 7.76
N ASP A 671 6.10 12.44 7.51
CA ASP A 671 4.81 12.03 8.10
C ASP A 671 5.07 11.43 9.49
N ASP A 672 5.02 12.27 10.53
CA ASP A 672 5.47 11.91 11.87
C ASP A 672 4.34 11.33 12.75
N THR A 673 4.72 10.53 13.74
CA THR A 673 3.80 10.02 14.78
C THR A 673 4.31 10.36 16.18
N VAL A 674 3.55 11.18 16.90
CA VAL A 674 3.81 11.55 18.30
C VAL A 674 2.81 10.85 19.21
N PHE A 675 3.30 10.01 20.12
CA PHE A 675 2.49 9.49 21.21
C PHE A 675 2.43 10.51 22.34
N GLY A 676 1.22 11.03 22.62
CA GLY A 676 0.97 11.91 23.74
C GLY A 676 1.36 11.22 25.04
N SER A 677 2.06 11.94 25.91
CA SER A 677 2.53 11.43 27.19
C SER A 677 1.87 12.17 28.35
N ALA A 678 2.07 11.72 29.58
CA ALA A 678 1.53 12.47 30.72
C ALA A 678 2.37 13.70 30.93
N GLY A 679 1.78 14.87 31.11
CA GLY A 679 2.61 16.06 31.14
C GLY A 679 1.85 17.27 30.66
N LYS A 680 2.50 18.43 30.74
CA LYS A 680 2.01 19.61 30.02
C LYS A 680 2.92 19.78 28.82
N ASP A 681 2.61 19.05 27.76
CA ASP A 681 3.52 18.88 26.65
C ASP A 681 3.33 19.98 25.60
N THR A 682 4.42 20.37 24.94
CA THR A 682 4.44 21.29 23.81
C THR A 682 4.93 20.52 22.59
N ILE A 683 4.03 20.26 21.65
CA ILE A 683 4.28 19.42 20.48
C ILE A 683 4.28 20.30 19.23
N THR A 684 5.28 20.15 18.40
CA THR A 684 5.41 20.76 17.06
C THR A 684 5.58 19.60 16.10
N VAL A 685 4.62 19.39 15.20
CA VAL A 685 4.64 18.22 14.30
C VAL A 685 5.35 18.52 12.98
N GLY A 686 5.38 19.80 12.57
CA GLY A 686 6.20 20.25 11.46
C GLY A 686 5.54 20.09 10.09
N GLU A 687 6.34 19.81 9.05
CA GLU A 687 5.85 19.67 7.67
C GLU A 687 5.58 18.20 7.32
N GLY A 688 4.33 17.83 7.06
CA GLY A 688 3.98 16.47 6.67
C GLY A 688 2.51 16.19 6.92
N ALA A 689 2.09 14.94 6.77
CA ALA A 689 0.80 14.47 7.26
C ALA A 689 0.99 13.77 8.61
N ASP A 690 0.94 14.55 9.69
CA ASP A 690 1.36 14.08 11.01
C ASP A 690 0.22 13.48 11.83
N THR A 691 0.57 12.63 12.80
CA THR A 691 -0.39 12.02 13.73
C THR A 691 0.02 12.21 15.19
N VAL A 692 -0.86 12.83 15.99
CA VAL A 692 -0.71 12.88 17.46
C VAL A 692 -1.71 11.93 18.13
N VAL A 693 -1.21 10.98 18.92
CA VAL A 693 -2.01 9.88 19.48
C VAL A 693 -2.27 10.07 20.97
N TYR A 694 -3.55 10.04 21.36
CA TYR A 694 -4.00 10.06 22.76
C TYR A 694 -4.89 8.85 23.08
N SER A 695 -4.62 8.22 24.21
CA SER A 695 -5.27 6.99 24.67
C SER A 695 -5.74 7.01 26.12
N ALA A 696 -5.41 8.03 26.91
CA ALA A 696 -5.87 8.17 28.28
C ALA A 696 -5.99 9.65 28.72
N LEU A 697 -6.93 9.93 29.62
CA LEU A 697 -7.11 11.26 30.23
C LEU A 697 -5.82 11.80 30.88
N VAL A 698 -5.00 10.92 31.46
CA VAL A 698 -3.78 11.34 32.15
C VAL A 698 -2.76 12.02 31.22
N GLN A 699 -2.84 11.78 29.91
CA GLN A 699 -1.94 12.37 28.93
C GLN A 699 -2.19 13.87 28.75
N SER A 700 -3.46 14.29 28.61
CA SER A 700 -3.80 15.71 28.60
C SER A 700 -5.11 15.98 29.34
N ASN A 701 -4.99 16.65 30.49
CA ASN A 701 -6.09 16.89 31.42
C ASN A 701 -6.15 18.35 31.87
N ALA A 702 -6.94 18.60 32.91
CA ALA A 702 -7.19 19.96 33.36
C ALA A 702 -6.03 20.70 34.03
N ALA A 703 -5.10 19.99 34.66
CA ALA A 703 -3.92 20.59 35.25
C ALA A 703 -2.77 20.67 34.24
N ASN A 704 -2.67 19.66 33.39
CA ASN A 704 -1.58 19.50 32.43
C ASN A 704 -2.19 19.33 31.03
N THR A 705 -2.48 20.47 30.39
CA THR A 705 -3.06 20.49 29.05
C THR A 705 -1.97 20.66 28.03
N ASP A 706 -1.89 19.71 27.11
CA ASP A 706 -0.95 19.74 26.01
C ASP A 706 -1.30 20.82 25.00
N THR A 707 -0.26 21.32 24.32
CA THR A 707 -0.36 22.31 23.27
C THR A 707 0.37 21.82 22.03
N ILE A 708 -0.36 21.65 20.93
CA ILE A 708 0.19 21.43 19.60
C ILE A 708 0.33 22.80 18.93
N THR A 709 1.52 23.16 18.50
CA THR A 709 1.86 24.56 18.17
C THR A 709 1.56 24.94 16.72
N ASP A 710 1.54 23.97 15.81
CA ASP A 710 1.51 24.17 14.35
C ASP A 710 0.53 23.25 13.59
N PHE A 711 -0.38 22.59 14.30
CA PHE A 711 -1.35 21.64 13.72
C PHE A 711 -2.07 22.18 12.45
N ALA A 712 -1.89 21.51 11.33
CA ALA A 712 -2.46 21.82 10.03
C ALA A 712 -3.77 21.05 9.79
N SER A 713 -4.90 21.68 10.08
CA SER A 713 -6.20 21.03 9.89
C SER A 713 -6.49 20.65 8.42
N GLY A 714 -6.95 19.42 8.21
CA GLY A 714 -7.18 18.79 6.91
C GLY A 714 -5.98 17.98 6.42
N VAL A 715 -4.82 18.13 7.04
CA VAL A 715 -3.58 17.41 6.74
C VAL A 715 -3.22 16.51 7.93
N ASP A 716 -3.04 17.12 9.11
CA ASP A 716 -2.67 16.39 10.33
C ASP A 716 -3.88 15.72 10.99
N ILE A 717 -3.58 14.70 11.78
CA ILE A 717 -4.54 13.84 12.48
C ILE A 717 -4.30 13.88 13.99
N ILE A 718 -5.37 14.10 14.74
CA ILE A 718 -5.45 13.79 16.15
C ILE A 718 -6.17 12.45 16.30
N ASP A 719 -5.42 11.46 16.76
CA ASP A 719 -5.95 10.13 17.02
C ASP A 719 -6.38 9.99 18.47
N ILE A 720 -7.69 9.99 18.69
CA ILE A 720 -8.33 9.84 20.00
C ILE A 720 -9.12 8.53 20.10
N ARG A 721 -8.80 7.54 19.23
CA ARG A 721 -9.41 6.20 19.31
C ARG A 721 -9.25 5.57 20.67
N GLY A 722 -8.08 5.73 21.29
CA GLY A 722 -7.81 5.17 22.62
C GLY A 722 -8.63 5.80 23.75
N LEU A 723 -9.17 7.01 23.56
CA LEU A 723 -10.09 7.66 24.49
C LEU A 723 -11.54 7.16 24.38
N GLY A 724 -11.85 6.36 23.34
CA GLY A 724 -13.19 5.82 23.11
C GLY A 724 -14.19 6.82 22.51
N ALA A 725 -13.71 7.96 21.99
CA ALA A 725 -14.57 8.97 21.37
C ALA A 725 -15.13 8.48 20.03
N THR A 726 -16.45 8.31 19.90
CA THR A 726 -17.09 7.76 18.68
C THR A 726 -17.65 8.83 17.75
N THR A 727 -17.84 10.04 18.27
CA THR A 727 -18.52 11.13 17.56
C THR A 727 -17.69 12.40 17.67
N PHE A 728 -17.53 13.13 16.57
CA PHE A 728 -17.02 14.50 16.56
C PHE A 728 -18.15 15.44 16.15
N VAL A 729 -18.62 16.29 17.06
CA VAL A 729 -19.77 17.18 16.82
C VAL A 729 -19.39 18.46 16.06
N GLY A 730 -18.12 18.61 15.70
CA GLY A 730 -17.62 19.71 14.86
C GLY A 730 -17.03 20.88 15.63
N THR A 731 -16.85 21.99 14.91
CA THR A 731 -16.25 23.24 15.42
C THR A 731 -17.33 24.20 15.93
N GLN A 732 -17.21 24.60 17.20
CA GLN A 732 -18.12 25.49 17.90
C GLN A 732 -17.40 26.79 18.30
N ALA A 733 -18.08 27.92 18.10
CA ALA A 733 -17.43 29.24 18.20
C ALA A 733 -17.00 29.62 19.63
N THR A 734 -17.68 29.11 20.66
CA THR A 734 -17.44 29.47 22.07
C THR A 734 -17.61 28.26 22.98
N PHE A 735 -17.05 28.34 24.20
CA PHE A 735 -17.19 27.29 25.22
C PHE A 735 -18.66 26.87 25.47
N ALA A 736 -19.57 27.84 25.59
CA ALA A 736 -20.99 27.56 25.85
C ALA A 736 -21.65 26.81 24.69
N LEU A 737 -21.26 27.10 23.44
CA LEU A 737 -21.75 26.39 22.25
C LEU A 737 -21.10 25.03 22.08
N ALA A 738 -19.85 24.86 22.54
CA ALA A 738 -19.17 23.57 22.56
C ALA A 738 -19.86 22.60 23.53
N GLN A 739 -20.07 23.04 24.77
CA GLN A 739 -20.77 22.25 25.79
C GLN A 739 -22.21 21.94 25.38
N GLY A 740 -22.95 22.95 24.88
CA GLY A 740 -24.33 22.76 24.42
C GLY A 740 -24.50 21.87 23.18
N ALA A 741 -23.41 21.55 22.46
CA ALA A 741 -23.44 20.65 21.31
C ALA A 741 -23.22 19.18 21.69
N LEU A 742 -22.78 18.90 22.92
CA LEU A 742 -22.54 17.53 23.38
C LEU A 742 -23.85 16.83 23.77
N PRO A 743 -23.96 15.50 23.57
CA PRO A 743 -25.12 14.74 24.02
C PRO A 743 -25.24 14.76 25.54
N ALA A 744 -26.40 15.17 26.08
CA ALA A 744 -26.68 15.07 27.50
C ALA A 744 -27.29 13.69 27.82
N GLY A 745 -26.71 12.93 28.77
CA GLY A 745 -27.43 11.78 29.37
C GLY A 745 -26.66 10.48 29.67
N GLY A 746 -25.33 10.46 29.79
CA GLY A 746 -24.56 9.35 30.39
C GLY A 746 -24.52 8.00 29.64
N SER A 747 -25.45 7.73 28.72
CA SER A 747 -25.53 6.49 27.95
C SER A 747 -24.88 6.57 26.55
N ALA A 748 -24.57 7.76 26.05
CA ALA A 748 -23.84 7.92 24.79
C ALA A 748 -22.34 7.59 24.99
N ALA A 749 -21.67 7.12 23.94
CA ALA A 749 -20.21 7.00 23.96
C ALA A 749 -19.56 8.40 24.03
N PRO A 750 -18.29 8.52 24.50
CA PRO A 750 -17.59 9.78 24.56
C PRO A 750 -17.67 10.54 23.23
N ALA A 751 -17.88 11.85 23.32
CA ALA A 751 -18.04 12.72 22.16
C ALA A 751 -16.98 13.82 22.19
N ALA A 752 -16.43 14.13 21.03
CA ALA A 752 -15.43 15.15 20.83
C ALA A 752 -16.04 16.43 20.25
N VAL A 753 -15.60 17.59 20.70
CA VAL A 753 -16.02 18.90 20.20
C VAL A 753 -14.83 19.85 20.12
N PHE A 754 -14.74 20.63 19.05
CA PHE A 754 -13.68 21.65 18.92
C PHE A 754 -14.21 23.03 19.29
N GLN A 755 -13.56 23.69 20.26
CA GLN A 755 -13.85 25.04 20.70
C GLN A 755 -12.91 26.04 19.99
N ALA A 756 -13.46 26.86 19.08
CA ALA A 756 -12.68 27.74 18.21
C ALA A 756 -12.01 28.92 18.93
N ASP A 757 -12.68 29.59 19.86
CA ASP A 757 -12.15 30.78 20.55
C ASP A 757 -10.97 30.50 21.50
N ALA A 758 -10.82 29.24 21.93
CA ALA A 758 -9.69 28.76 22.72
C ALA A 758 -8.79 27.77 21.96
N ASN A 759 -9.05 27.54 20.67
CA ASN A 759 -8.39 26.54 19.84
C ASN A 759 -8.25 25.15 20.52
N THR A 760 -9.30 24.68 21.22
CA THR A 760 -9.21 23.50 22.09
C THR A 760 -10.12 22.37 21.58
N LEU A 761 -9.57 21.18 21.34
CA LEU A 761 -10.35 19.96 21.17
C LEU A 761 -10.66 19.38 22.55
N TRP A 762 -11.93 19.15 22.83
CA TRP A 762 -12.41 18.49 24.04
C TRP A 762 -12.96 17.11 23.71
N VAL A 763 -12.86 16.18 24.65
CA VAL A 763 -13.58 14.90 24.63
C VAL A 763 -14.28 14.72 25.97
N ASP A 764 -15.61 14.69 25.93
CA ASP A 764 -16.47 14.41 27.08
C ASP A 764 -16.37 12.92 27.44
N LEU A 765 -15.52 12.59 28.43
CA LEU A 765 -15.20 11.22 28.78
C LEU A 765 -16.20 10.61 29.76
N ASP A 766 -16.74 11.42 30.66
CA ASP A 766 -17.70 10.99 31.67
C ASP A 766 -19.16 11.00 31.17
N ARG A 767 -19.39 11.57 29.98
CA ARG A 767 -20.63 11.57 29.19
C ARG A 767 -21.75 12.36 29.86
N ASN A 768 -21.40 13.32 30.68
CA ASN A 768 -22.35 14.14 31.41
C ASN A 768 -22.82 15.37 30.58
N GLY A 769 -22.23 15.60 29.39
CA GLY A 769 -22.52 16.74 28.51
C GLY A 769 -21.93 18.07 28.99
N THR A 770 -21.05 18.03 29.99
CA THR A 770 -20.46 19.18 30.69
C THR A 770 -18.95 19.09 30.64
N LEU A 771 -18.34 19.90 29.76
CA LEU A 771 -16.88 20.05 29.69
C LEU A 771 -16.28 20.51 31.03
N ASP A 772 -15.57 19.63 31.74
CA ASP A 772 -14.96 19.91 33.05
C ASP A 772 -13.54 19.28 33.25
N ALA A 773 -13.15 18.99 34.49
CA ALA A 773 -11.84 18.45 34.83
C ALA A 773 -11.69 16.94 34.60
N ASN A 774 -12.80 16.23 34.43
CA ASN A 774 -12.83 14.79 34.11
C ASN A 774 -12.71 14.52 32.61
N ASP A 775 -12.67 15.59 31.81
CA ASP A 775 -12.62 15.52 30.36
C ASP A 775 -11.22 15.72 29.81
N PHE A 776 -10.97 15.04 28.69
CA PHE A 776 -9.74 15.23 27.95
C PHE A 776 -9.81 16.53 27.17
N ARG A 777 -8.68 17.24 27.09
CA ARG A 777 -8.57 18.41 26.22
C ARG A 777 -7.16 18.60 25.69
N VAL A 778 -7.03 19.12 24.48
CA VAL A 778 -5.74 19.50 23.87
C VAL A 778 -5.90 20.83 23.14
N VAL A 779 -4.90 21.71 23.26
CA VAL A 779 -4.89 23.01 22.58
C VAL A 779 -4.12 22.89 21.26
N MET A 780 -4.66 23.44 20.17
CA MET A 780 -4.03 23.49 18.85
C MET A 780 -3.83 24.95 18.46
N SER A 781 -2.68 25.53 18.79
CA SER A 781 -2.41 26.95 18.61
C SER A 781 -2.66 27.41 17.16
N GLY A 782 -3.45 28.47 16.98
CA GLY A 782 -3.72 29.05 15.65
C GLY A 782 -4.83 28.35 14.84
N VAL A 783 -5.36 27.21 15.30
CA VAL A 783 -6.43 26.47 14.61
C VAL A 783 -7.80 27.03 14.98
N ASN A 784 -8.40 27.85 14.13
CA ASN A 784 -9.73 28.44 14.39
C ASN A 784 -10.91 27.59 13.88
N SER A 785 -10.61 26.50 13.15
CA SER A 785 -11.59 25.52 12.69
C SER A 785 -10.90 24.20 12.45
N LEU A 786 -11.51 23.11 12.94
CA LEU A 786 -10.98 21.76 12.81
C LEU A 786 -11.84 20.95 11.84
N ALA A 787 -11.23 20.46 10.76
CA ALA A 787 -11.82 19.55 9.80
C ALA A 787 -12.11 18.20 10.46
N ALA A 788 -13.24 17.58 10.09
CA ALA A 788 -13.58 16.25 10.60
C ALA A 788 -12.55 15.17 10.20
N THR A 789 -11.86 15.34 9.07
CA THR A 789 -10.79 14.44 8.62
C THR A 789 -9.53 14.50 9.50
N SER A 790 -9.37 15.57 10.30
CA SER A 790 -8.26 15.71 11.26
C SER A 790 -8.53 15.04 12.60
N VAL A 791 -9.69 14.46 12.81
CA VAL A 791 -10.03 13.78 14.08
C VAL A 791 -10.28 12.31 13.78
N ARG A 792 -9.37 11.45 14.23
CA ARG A 792 -9.54 10.01 14.12
C ARG A 792 -10.23 9.49 15.38
N LEU A 793 -11.47 9.06 15.19
CA LEU A 793 -12.40 8.61 16.23
C LEU A 793 -12.39 7.09 16.38
N ALA A 794 -12.81 6.62 17.54
CA ALA A 794 -13.17 5.24 17.83
C ALA A 794 -14.46 4.83 17.09
N SER A 795 -14.40 4.77 15.76
CA SER A 795 -15.43 4.16 14.92
C SER A 795 -14.98 2.77 14.48
N GLY A 796 -15.92 1.87 14.19
CA GLY A 796 -15.57 0.65 13.47
C GLY A 796 -15.04 0.96 12.07
N ASN A 797 -14.27 0.05 11.53
CA ASN A 797 -13.60 0.17 10.24
C ASN A 797 -14.63 0.10 9.10
N ASN A 798 -14.46 0.92 8.06
CA ASN A 798 -15.19 0.78 6.81
C ASN A 798 -14.32 0.09 5.77
N ILE A 799 -14.38 -1.24 5.73
CA ILE A 799 -13.52 -2.10 4.93
C ILE A 799 -14.14 -2.29 3.54
N THR A 800 -13.35 -2.17 2.47
CA THR A 800 -13.80 -2.52 1.11
C THR A 800 -13.00 -3.72 0.58
N LEU A 801 -13.67 -4.85 0.36
CA LEU A 801 -13.05 -6.06 -0.15
C LEU A 801 -13.05 -6.05 -1.68
N THR A 802 -11.88 -5.84 -2.28
CA THR A 802 -11.69 -5.72 -3.74
C THR A 802 -11.31 -7.03 -4.44
N ALA A 803 -10.89 -8.06 -3.69
CA ALA A 803 -10.57 -9.41 -4.17
C ALA A 803 -10.84 -10.45 -3.06
N PRO A 804 -10.94 -11.77 -3.38
CA PRO A 804 -11.07 -12.82 -2.37
C PRO A 804 -9.92 -12.81 -1.34
N ALA A 805 -10.24 -12.97 -0.06
CA ALA A 805 -9.27 -12.94 1.04
C ALA A 805 -9.33 -14.24 1.86
N ALA A 806 -8.21 -14.97 1.97
CA ALA A 806 -8.17 -16.26 2.66
C ALA A 806 -8.70 -16.19 4.12
N VAL A 807 -8.34 -15.14 4.85
CA VAL A 807 -8.88 -14.77 6.17
C VAL A 807 -8.86 -13.24 6.30
N LEU A 808 -10.01 -12.65 6.64
CA LEU A 808 -10.18 -11.25 7.01
C LEU A 808 -10.68 -11.21 8.46
N ASP A 809 -9.88 -10.60 9.33
CA ASP A 809 -10.20 -10.31 10.73
C ASP A 809 -10.23 -8.77 10.84
N GLY A 810 -11.22 -8.19 11.55
CA GLY A 810 -11.55 -6.74 11.60
C GLY A 810 -10.44 -5.75 11.98
N ILE A 811 -9.18 -6.19 12.06
CA ILE A 811 -7.99 -5.41 12.39
C ILE A 811 -7.17 -5.02 11.13
N ASN A 812 -7.48 -5.53 9.93
CA ASN A 812 -6.57 -5.37 8.77
C ASN A 812 -7.08 -4.41 7.67
N PRO A 813 -6.63 -3.14 7.64
CA PRO A 813 -6.86 -2.22 6.53
C PRO A 813 -5.67 -2.11 5.56
N ALA A 814 -4.75 -3.08 5.48
CA ALA A 814 -3.50 -2.89 4.71
C ALA A 814 -3.18 -4.06 3.76
N VAL A 815 -3.75 -3.99 2.57
CA VAL A 815 -2.98 -4.27 1.34
C VAL A 815 -2.02 -3.09 1.12
N ASN A 816 -1.05 -2.90 2.02
CA ASN A 816 0.28 -2.36 1.71
C ASN A 816 1.17 -2.47 2.96
N ALA A 817 2.42 -2.86 2.76
CA ALA A 817 3.41 -3.03 3.81
C ALA A 817 3.62 -1.73 4.61
N VAL A 818 3.26 -1.71 5.90
CA VAL A 818 3.96 -1.14 7.09
C VAL A 818 2.97 -1.23 8.26
N ASP A 819 2.70 -2.43 8.81
CA ASP A 819 2.22 -2.58 10.21
C ASP A 819 2.17 -4.05 10.64
N THR A 820 3.32 -4.73 10.71
CA THR A 820 3.36 -6.12 11.23
C THR A 820 4.38 -6.34 12.34
N ALA A 821 4.93 -5.28 12.94
CA ALA A 821 5.77 -5.45 14.13
C ALA A 821 5.79 -4.17 14.96
N THR A 822 5.31 -4.26 16.20
CA THR A 822 5.54 -3.35 17.34
C THR A 822 4.59 -2.19 17.62
N LEU A 823 3.43 -2.07 16.97
CA LEU A 823 2.38 -1.25 17.59
C LEU A 823 1.80 -2.03 18.78
N LEU A 824 2.16 -1.62 20.01
CA LEU A 824 1.42 -1.90 21.23
C LEU A 824 0.02 -1.25 21.11
N VAL A 825 -0.77 -1.67 20.12
CA VAL A 825 -2.23 -1.53 20.14
C VAL A 825 -2.73 -2.48 21.23
N PRO A 826 -3.63 -2.03 22.11
CA PRO A 826 -4.21 -2.90 23.11
C PRO A 826 -4.70 -4.21 22.49
N THR A 827 -4.19 -5.32 23.04
CA THR A 827 -4.54 -6.69 22.71
C THR A 827 -6.04 -6.91 22.50
N ALA A 828 -6.42 -7.45 21.34
CA ALA A 828 -7.54 -8.38 21.12
C ALA A 828 -8.97 -8.01 21.60
N THR A 829 -9.29 -6.74 21.86
CA THR A 829 -10.65 -6.34 22.26
C THR A 829 -11.09 -5.00 21.66
N THR A 830 -10.89 -4.77 20.36
CA THR A 830 -11.56 -3.63 19.69
C THR A 830 -13.07 -3.84 19.81
N PRO A 831 -13.84 -2.99 20.54
CA PRO A 831 -15.26 -3.20 20.81
C PRO A 831 -16.17 -2.46 19.81
N PHE A 832 -15.68 -2.19 18.60
CA PHE A 832 -16.32 -1.29 17.65
C PHE A 832 -16.89 -2.10 16.48
N GLY A 833 -18.12 -1.79 16.06
CA GLY A 833 -18.79 -2.49 14.96
C GLY A 833 -18.31 -2.01 13.58
N ASP A 834 -17.70 -2.91 12.81
CA ASP A 834 -17.14 -2.68 11.48
C ASP A 834 -18.20 -2.76 10.38
N THR A 835 -17.94 -2.12 9.24
CA THR A 835 -18.72 -2.26 7.99
C THR A 835 -17.84 -2.82 6.88
N ILE A 836 -18.21 -3.94 6.29
CA ILE A 836 -17.48 -4.61 5.20
C ILE A 836 -18.28 -4.47 3.90
N ASN A 837 -17.82 -3.63 2.98
CA ASN A 837 -18.38 -3.50 1.64
C ASN A 837 -17.71 -4.48 0.68
N THR A 838 -18.49 -5.27 -0.04
CA THR A 838 -17.96 -6.30 -0.94
C THR A 838 -18.87 -6.59 -2.12
N THR A 839 -18.42 -7.44 -3.03
CA THR A 839 -19.23 -8.07 -4.07
C THR A 839 -19.28 -9.58 -3.85
N VAL A 840 -20.28 -10.25 -4.43
CA VAL A 840 -20.39 -11.72 -4.36
C VAL A 840 -19.12 -12.44 -4.86
N ALA A 841 -18.46 -11.90 -5.90
CA ALA A 841 -17.23 -12.47 -6.44
C ALA A 841 -16.09 -12.48 -5.42
N ASN A 842 -16.02 -11.45 -4.57
CA ASN A 842 -14.97 -11.28 -3.58
C ASN A 842 -15.25 -12.03 -2.26
N LEU A 843 -16.48 -12.49 -2.07
CA LEU A 843 -16.86 -13.34 -0.95
C LEU A 843 -16.48 -14.82 -1.16
N ASN A 844 -16.39 -15.29 -2.41
CA ASN A 844 -16.15 -16.69 -2.70
C ASN A 844 -14.74 -17.13 -2.28
N GLY A 845 -14.66 -18.08 -1.36
CA GLY A 845 -13.40 -18.56 -0.76
C GLY A 845 -12.87 -17.70 0.39
N SER A 846 -13.61 -16.65 0.80
CA SER A 846 -13.20 -15.76 1.89
C SER A 846 -13.69 -16.24 3.25
N THR A 847 -12.90 -16.00 4.30
CA THR A 847 -13.32 -16.16 5.71
C THR A 847 -13.35 -14.78 6.35
N ILE A 848 -14.50 -14.32 6.84
CA ILE A 848 -14.70 -12.99 7.43
C ILE A 848 -15.13 -13.14 8.88
N ASN A 849 -14.37 -12.52 9.79
CA ASN A 849 -14.67 -12.46 11.21
C ASN A 849 -14.85 -11.00 11.65
N GLY A 850 -16.03 -10.65 12.18
CA GLY A 850 -16.32 -9.28 12.66
C GLY A 850 -15.75 -8.96 14.05
N LEU A 851 -15.20 -9.96 14.76
CA LEU A 851 -14.65 -9.78 16.12
C LEU A 851 -15.73 -9.29 17.12
N ALA A 852 -15.41 -8.33 17.99
CA ALA A 852 -16.30 -7.83 19.02
C ALA A 852 -16.86 -6.47 18.59
N GLY A 853 -18.18 -6.36 18.48
CA GLY A 853 -18.80 -5.18 17.90
C GLY A 853 -20.21 -5.52 17.42
N THR A 854 -20.82 -4.61 16.67
CA THR A 854 -22.00 -4.91 15.85
C THR A 854 -21.60 -4.70 14.41
N ASP A 855 -21.27 -5.80 13.75
CA ASP A 855 -20.58 -5.79 12.47
C ASP A 855 -21.55 -5.97 11.31
N THR A 856 -21.31 -5.23 10.23
CA THR A 856 -22.22 -5.15 9.08
C THR A 856 -21.51 -5.58 7.80
N LEU A 857 -22.03 -6.61 7.14
CA LEU A 857 -21.62 -6.99 5.79
C LEU A 857 -22.55 -6.35 4.75
N VAL A 858 -22.00 -5.54 3.84
CA VAL A 858 -22.74 -4.90 2.74
C VAL A 858 -22.35 -5.54 1.41
N ILE A 859 -23.30 -6.23 0.78
CA ILE A 859 -23.16 -6.73 -0.60
C ILE A 859 -23.62 -5.61 -1.54
N THR A 860 -22.65 -5.01 -2.22
CA THR A 860 -22.81 -3.78 -2.98
C THR A 860 -23.43 -3.99 -4.36
N ASN A 861 -23.29 -5.18 -4.95
CA ASN A 861 -23.85 -5.53 -6.25
C ASN A 861 -25.13 -6.37 -6.12
N GLN A 862 -25.99 -6.38 -7.16
CA GLN A 862 -27.13 -7.29 -7.18
C GLN A 862 -26.62 -8.73 -7.17
N VAL A 863 -27.21 -9.57 -6.33
CA VAL A 863 -26.87 -10.99 -6.29
C VAL A 863 -27.61 -11.73 -7.42
N THR A 864 -26.86 -12.30 -8.36
CA THR A 864 -27.38 -12.96 -9.57
C THR A 864 -27.15 -14.46 -9.61
N ALA A 865 -26.50 -15.02 -8.59
CA ALA A 865 -26.26 -16.46 -8.42
C ALA A 865 -26.56 -16.85 -6.99
N ASN A 866 -26.89 -18.12 -6.74
CA ASN A 866 -27.20 -18.57 -5.38
C ASN A 866 -25.97 -18.42 -4.48
N VAL A 867 -26.13 -17.73 -3.36
CA VAL A 867 -25.07 -17.47 -2.38
C VAL A 867 -25.46 -18.07 -1.04
N ALA A 868 -24.55 -18.80 -0.41
CA ALA A 868 -24.69 -19.28 0.95
C ALA A 868 -23.66 -18.57 1.84
N LEU A 869 -24.12 -17.74 2.77
CA LEU A 869 -23.32 -16.97 3.71
C LEU A 869 -23.28 -17.70 5.06
N GLY A 870 -22.11 -18.11 5.55
CA GLY A 870 -21.95 -18.80 6.84
C GLY A 870 -21.15 -20.11 6.75
N ALA A 871 -21.03 -20.83 7.87
CA ALA A 871 -20.12 -21.98 8.00
C ALA A 871 -20.40 -23.09 6.95
N GLY A 872 -19.54 -23.17 5.93
CA GLY A 872 -19.56 -24.24 4.92
C GLY A 872 -20.23 -23.91 3.58
N GLY A 873 -20.61 -22.66 3.31
CA GLY A 873 -21.20 -22.22 2.03
C GLY A 873 -20.18 -21.78 0.97
N ALA A 874 -20.55 -21.87 -0.32
CA ALA A 874 -19.76 -21.37 -1.46
C ALA A 874 -19.74 -19.82 -1.59
N GLY A 875 -20.28 -19.10 -0.60
CA GLY A 875 -20.38 -17.64 -0.54
C GLY A 875 -19.53 -16.99 0.56
N GLY A 876 -18.58 -17.72 1.14
CA GLY A 876 -17.69 -17.23 2.20
C GLY A 876 -18.15 -17.64 3.61
N THR A 877 -17.17 -17.87 4.50
CA THR A 877 -17.41 -18.23 5.91
C THR A 877 -17.51 -16.95 6.73
N LEU A 878 -18.63 -16.75 7.43
CA LEU A 878 -18.84 -15.60 8.32
C LEU A 878 -18.83 -16.04 9.78
N THR A 879 -18.16 -15.30 10.66
CA THR A 879 -18.22 -15.44 12.12
C THR A 879 -18.37 -14.06 12.77
N ASN A 880 -19.20 -13.93 13.81
CA ASN A 880 -19.44 -12.66 14.52
C ASN A 880 -19.81 -11.50 13.56
N ILE A 881 -20.80 -11.73 12.70
CA ILE A 881 -21.38 -10.70 11.82
C ILE A 881 -22.87 -10.63 12.16
N GLU A 882 -23.30 -9.51 12.71
CA GLU A 882 -24.66 -9.32 13.22
C GLU A 882 -25.60 -8.79 12.15
N ASN A 883 -25.11 -8.01 11.18
CA ASN A 883 -25.92 -7.41 10.13
C ASN A 883 -25.45 -7.80 8.72
N VAL A 884 -26.41 -8.06 7.82
CA VAL A 884 -26.16 -8.27 6.38
C VAL A 884 -27.06 -7.34 5.59
N THR A 885 -26.50 -6.56 4.68
CA THR A 885 -27.24 -5.64 3.80
C THR A 885 -27.08 -6.04 2.34
N LEU A 886 -28.20 -6.23 1.64
CA LEU A 886 -28.28 -6.42 0.20
C LEU A 886 -28.59 -5.07 -0.47
N GLN A 887 -27.53 -4.34 -0.85
CA GLN A 887 -27.66 -2.94 -1.28
C GLN A 887 -28.46 -2.79 -2.59
N GLN A 888 -28.32 -3.75 -3.51
CA GLN A 888 -29.03 -3.76 -4.80
C GLN A 888 -29.98 -4.96 -4.95
N GLY A 889 -30.38 -5.57 -3.82
CA GLY A 889 -31.29 -6.71 -3.80
C GLY A 889 -30.71 -7.99 -4.43
N SER A 890 -31.58 -8.91 -4.83
CA SER A 890 -31.19 -10.21 -5.36
C SER A 890 -32.20 -10.79 -6.36
N THR A 891 -31.70 -11.38 -7.45
CA THR A 891 -32.47 -12.21 -8.40
C THR A 891 -32.24 -13.71 -8.23
N ALA A 892 -31.33 -14.10 -7.31
CA ALA A 892 -31.02 -15.47 -6.96
C ALA A 892 -31.13 -15.67 -5.44
N ASN A 893 -31.14 -16.91 -4.95
CA ASN A 893 -31.35 -17.12 -3.52
C ASN A 893 -30.10 -16.75 -2.69
N VAL A 894 -30.27 -15.91 -1.67
CA VAL A 894 -29.27 -15.64 -0.63
C VAL A 894 -29.63 -16.40 0.64
N THR A 895 -28.87 -17.43 0.97
CA THR A 895 -29.06 -18.22 2.19
C THR A 895 -28.14 -17.77 3.32
N ILE A 896 -28.69 -17.48 4.50
CA ILE A 896 -27.96 -16.97 5.66
C ILE A 896 -27.84 -18.06 6.75
N PHE A 897 -26.67 -18.68 6.91
CA PHE A 897 -26.39 -19.78 7.84
C PHE A 897 -25.63 -19.37 9.11
N ASN A 898 -25.45 -18.07 9.36
CA ASN A 898 -24.69 -17.61 10.52
C ASN A 898 -25.46 -17.94 11.83
N GLY A 899 -24.71 -18.27 12.90
CA GLY A 899 -25.29 -18.58 14.21
C GLY A 899 -26.19 -17.46 14.74
N ALA A 900 -27.07 -17.80 15.69
CA ALA A 900 -28.25 -17.03 16.11
C ALA A 900 -28.13 -15.50 16.14
N ASN A 901 -29.16 -14.82 15.63
CA ASN A 901 -29.46 -13.38 15.70
C ASN A 901 -28.81 -12.49 14.63
N VAL A 902 -28.81 -12.90 13.35
CA VAL A 902 -28.43 -11.99 12.26
C VAL A 902 -29.63 -11.21 11.74
N ALA A 903 -29.47 -9.89 11.60
CA ALA A 903 -30.41 -9.02 10.92
C ALA A 903 -30.02 -8.84 9.45
N THR A 904 -30.92 -9.20 8.55
CA THR A 904 -30.73 -9.05 7.10
C THR A 904 -31.65 -7.94 6.58
N THR A 905 -31.07 -6.98 5.85
CA THR A 905 -31.80 -5.87 5.24
C THR A 905 -31.65 -5.90 3.72
N ALA A 906 -32.74 -5.80 2.98
CA ALA A 906 -32.75 -5.66 1.53
C ALA A 906 -33.24 -4.26 1.11
N ASN A 907 -32.43 -3.53 0.34
CA ASN A 907 -32.79 -2.18 -0.13
C ASN A 907 -33.50 -2.18 -1.49
N ALA A 908 -33.66 -3.34 -2.11
CA ALA A 908 -34.35 -3.59 -3.37
C ALA A 908 -34.85 -5.06 -3.37
N PRO A 909 -35.75 -5.45 -4.30
CA PRO A 909 -36.35 -6.78 -4.31
C PRO A 909 -35.33 -7.91 -4.18
N ALA A 910 -35.57 -8.82 -3.25
CA ALA A 910 -34.63 -9.87 -2.87
C ALA A 910 -35.30 -11.23 -2.69
N ILE A 911 -34.52 -12.27 -2.96
CA ILE A 911 -34.85 -13.66 -2.66
C ILE A 911 -33.90 -14.13 -1.55
N VAL A 912 -34.44 -14.36 -0.34
CA VAL A 912 -33.67 -14.67 0.86
C VAL A 912 -34.18 -15.92 1.55
N THR A 913 -33.26 -16.78 1.96
CA THR A 913 -33.55 -17.90 2.85
C THR A 913 -32.85 -17.71 4.20
N LEU A 914 -33.62 -17.59 5.27
CA LEU A 914 -33.13 -17.50 6.65
C LEU A 914 -32.75 -18.89 7.15
N GLY A 915 -31.59 -19.00 7.80
CA GLY A 915 -31.04 -20.27 8.31
C GLY A 915 -31.63 -20.70 9.66
N THR A 916 -30.85 -21.46 10.43
CA THR A 916 -31.24 -21.97 11.74
C THR A 916 -30.84 -20.99 12.85
N GLY A 917 -31.78 -20.50 13.65
CA GLY A 917 -31.56 -19.44 14.66
C GLY A 917 -32.67 -18.40 14.59
N GLY A 918 -32.86 -17.54 15.60
CA GLY A 918 -33.86 -16.47 15.53
C GLY A 918 -33.33 -15.31 14.72
N GLN A 919 -33.66 -15.24 13.43
CA GLN A 919 -33.14 -14.24 12.49
C GLN A 919 -34.14 -13.09 12.33
N THR A 920 -33.64 -11.93 11.88
CA THR A 920 -34.51 -10.82 11.48
C THR A 920 -34.33 -10.54 10.00
N PHE A 921 -35.42 -10.37 9.26
CA PHE A 921 -35.42 -9.88 7.90
C PHE A 921 -36.22 -8.59 7.79
N THR A 922 -35.65 -7.59 7.10
CA THR A 922 -36.32 -6.37 6.69
C THR A 922 -36.18 -6.22 5.17
N GLY A 923 -37.30 -6.29 4.47
CA GLY A 923 -37.38 -6.17 3.02
C GLY A 923 -37.47 -4.73 2.53
N SER A 924 -37.68 -4.64 1.22
CA SER A 924 -37.67 -3.41 0.45
C SER A 924 -39.09 -2.88 0.20
N ALA A 925 -39.24 -1.99 -0.78
CA ALA A 925 -40.55 -1.53 -1.25
C ALA A 925 -40.99 -2.22 -2.56
N GLY A 926 -40.34 -3.32 -2.94
CA GLY A 926 -40.80 -4.14 -4.05
C GLY A 926 -40.78 -5.62 -3.68
N ASN A 927 -41.41 -6.43 -4.53
CA ASN A 927 -41.77 -7.81 -4.25
C ASN A 927 -40.60 -8.69 -3.77
N ASP A 928 -40.59 -8.98 -2.48
CA ASP A 928 -39.59 -9.79 -1.80
C ASP A 928 -40.06 -11.24 -1.66
N GLN A 929 -39.11 -12.17 -1.69
CA GLN A 929 -39.35 -13.60 -1.45
C GLN A 929 -38.50 -14.05 -0.27
N VAL A 930 -39.16 -14.43 0.82
CA VAL A 930 -38.49 -14.82 2.06
C VAL A 930 -38.90 -16.23 2.44
N ALA A 931 -37.93 -17.11 2.65
CA ALA A 931 -38.16 -18.45 3.16
C ALA A 931 -37.38 -18.68 4.46
N THR A 932 -37.92 -19.47 5.39
CA THR A 932 -37.15 -19.98 6.55
C THR A 932 -36.66 -21.40 6.30
N ALA A 933 -35.60 -21.82 7.00
CA ALA A 933 -35.11 -23.19 6.97
C ALA A 933 -36.08 -24.16 7.68
N ALA A 934 -36.03 -25.45 7.35
CA ALA A 934 -36.95 -26.47 7.87
C ALA A 934 -36.90 -26.68 9.41
N ALA A 935 -35.83 -26.21 10.08
CA ALA A 935 -35.71 -26.12 11.52
C ALA A 935 -35.50 -24.63 11.90
N PRO A 936 -36.54 -23.80 11.78
CA PRO A 936 -36.43 -22.37 11.95
C PRO A 936 -36.17 -22.04 13.42
N GLY A 937 -35.56 -20.88 13.69
CA GLY A 937 -35.63 -20.29 15.02
C GLY A 937 -36.86 -19.39 15.14
N ASN A 938 -36.91 -18.57 16.19
CA ASN A 938 -37.97 -17.57 16.32
C ASN A 938 -37.63 -16.39 15.41
N ASP A 939 -38.08 -16.44 14.16
CA ASP A 939 -37.74 -15.46 13.12
C ASP A 939 -38.70 -14.25 13.14
N THR A 940 -38.17 -13.06 12.90
CA THR A 940 -38.93 -11.82 12.67
C THR A 940 -38.79 -11.39 11.22
N ILE A 941 -39.88 -11.37 10.46
CA ILE A 941 -39.89 -11.08 9.03
C ILE A 941 -40.78 -9.86 8.79
N ASN A 942 -40.19 -8.78 8.28
CA ASN A 942 -40.90 -7.61 7.78
C ASN A 942 -40.55 -7.43 6.30
N THR A 943 -41.46 -7.65 5.36
CA THR A 943 -41.10 -7.58 3.92
C THR A 943 -41.27 -6.19 3.32
N GLY A 944 -42.17 -5.36 3.87
CA GLY A 944 -42.19 -3.93 3.56
C GLY A 944 -43.34 -3.57 2.64
N ALA A 945 -43.07 -3.09 1.44
CA ALA A 945 -44.12 -2.86 0.44
C ALA A 945 -43.83 -3.68 -0.81
N GLY A 946 -44.85 -3.98 -1.61
CA GLY A 946 -44.75 -4.91 -2.74
C GLY A 946 -45.65 -6.11 -2.52
N ASN A 947 -45.79 -6.95 -3.54
CA ASN A 947 -46.53 -8.21 -3.41
C ASN A 947 -45.54 -9.30 -3.01
N ASP A 948 -45.44 -9.55 -1.72
CA ASP A 948 -44.40 -10.34 -1.10
C ASP A 948 -44.82 -11.80 -0.93
N GLN A 949 -43.83 -12.70 -0.94
CA GLN A 949 -44.03 -14.12 -0.70
C GLN A 949 -43.18 -14.58 0.48
N ILE A 950 -43.85 -14.91 1.58
CA ILE A 950 -43.22 -15.41 2.80
C ILE A 950 -43.54 -16.89 2.95
N THR A 951 -42.53 -17.74 3.09
CA THR A 951 -42.69 -19.17 3.39
C THR A 951 -41.98 -19.51 4.69
N VAL A 952 -42.75 -19.76 5.74
CA VAL A 952 -42.23 -20.23 7.03
C VAL A 952 -42.31 -21.75 7.06
N GLN A 953 -41.15 -22.42 7.05
CA GLN A 953 -41.06 -23.87 7.11
C GLN A 953 -40.76 -24.32 8.55
N GLY A 954 -41.52 -25.26 9.12
CA GLY A 954 -41.23 -25.86 10.44
C GLY A 954 -42.19 -25.45 11.57
N VAL A 955 -41.74 -25.52 12.83
CA VAL A 955 -42.58 -25.42 14.06
C VAL A 955 -42.08 -24.40 15.10
N ALA A 956 -41.33 -23.36 14.68
CA ALA A 956 -40.88 -22.30 15.59
C ALA A 956 -41.79 -21.07 15.54
N ASN A 957 -41.67 -20.20 16.54
CA ASN A 957 -42.54 -19.03 16.69
C ASN A 957 -42.10 -17.92 15.74
N ALA A 958 -42.83 -17.68 14.66
CA ALA A 958 -42.55 -16.64 13.69
C ALA A 958 -43.34 -15.36 14.00
N THR A 959 -42.70 -14.19 13.82
CA THR A 959 -43.36 -12.89 13.75
C THR A 959 -43.26 -12.39 12.32
N VAL A 960 -44.38 -12.35 11.59
CA VAL A 960 -44.46 -11.94 10.19
C VAL A 960 -45.33 -10.70 10.04
N ASN A 961 -44.80 -9.71 9.34
CA ASN A 961 -45.54 -8.54 8.88
C ASN A 961 -45.24 -8.37 7.38
N ALA A 962 -46.21 -8.67 6.52
CA ALA A 962 -45.98 -8.64 5.08
C ALA A 962 -45.98 -7.19 4.55
N GLY A 963 -46.86 -6.35 5.08
CA GLY A 963 -46.79 -4.91 4.94
C GLY A 963 -47.80 -4.38 3.93
N ALA A 964 -47.38 -3.73 2.85
CA ALA A 964 -48.33 -3.13 1.89
C ALA A 964 -48.22 -3.76 0.49
N GLY A 965 -49.29 -4.33 -0.02
CA GLY A 965 -49.37 -5.02 -1.31
C GLY A 965 -50.20 -6.29 -1.19
N ASP A 966 -50.37 -7.04 -2.28
CA ASP A 966 -51.11 -8.31 -2.22
C ASP A 966 -50.14 -9.43 -1.84
N ASP A 967 -50.09 -9.77 -0.55
CA ASP A 967 -49.06 -10.62 0.02
C ASP A 967 -49.52 -12.09 0.17
N THR A 968 -48.55 -13.00 0.20
CA THR A 968 -48.80 -14.41 0.49
C THR A 968 -47.88 -14.90 1.59
N VAL A 969 -48.47 -15.35 2.70
CA VAL A 969 -47.77 -15.98 3.83
C VAL A 969 -48.12 -17.46 3.87
N ALA A 970 -47.14 -18.34 3.65
CA ALA A 970 -47.30 -19.77 3.69
C ALA A 970 -46.62 -20.38 4.93
N MET A 971 -47.43 -20.94 5.82
CA MET A 971 -46.99 -21.71 6.99
C MET A 971 -46.96 -23.20 6.62
N VAL A 972 -45.76 -23.79 6.55
CA VAL A 972 -45.55 -25.14 5.97
C VAL A 972 -44.86 -26.08 6.97
N ALA A 973 -45.55 -27.14 7.38
CA ALA A 973 -44.99 -28.20 8.24
C ALA A 973 -45.67 -29.56 7.97
N LEU A 974 -45.12 -30.33 7.04
CA LEU A 974 -45.67 -31.64 6.66
C LEU A 974 -45.57 -32.65 7.81
N GLY A 975 -46.70 -32.96 8.45
CA GLY A 975 -46.79 -33.92 9.56
C GLY A 975 -46.68 -33.30 10.97
N ALA A 976 -46.57 -31.98 11.09
CA ALA A 976 -46.56 -31.26 12.36
C ALA A 976 -47.54 -30.06 12.32
N THR A 977 -47.60 -29.27 13.40
CA THR A 977 -48.42 -28.05 13.51
C THR A 977 -47.69 -26.85 12.91
N PRO A 978 -48.08 -26.37 11.71
CA PRO A 978 -47.39 -25.26 11.04
C PRO A 978 -47.68 -23.90 11.69
N LEU A 979 -48.75 -23.79 12.48
CA LEU A 979 -49.17 -22.56 13.15
C LEU A 979 -49.49 -22.89 14.61
N THR A 980 -49.08 -22.02 15.51
CA THR A 980 -49.26 -22.11 16.97
C THR A 980 -49.70 -20.78 17.55
N SER A 981 -50.20 -20.76 18.78
CA SER A 981 -50.57 -19.52 19.48
C SER A 981 -49.41 -18.56 19.78
N ALA A 982 -48.17 -18.96 19.51
CA ALA A 982 -46.99 -18.12 19.71
C ALA A 982 -46.54 -17.41 18.42
N ASP A 983 -47.08 -17.81 17.28
CA ASP A 983 -46.87 -17.10 16.02
C ASP A 983 -47.65 -15.77 16.04
N THR A 984 -47.15 -14.78 15.31
CA THR A 984 -47.82 -13.49 15.08
C THR A 984 -47.75 -13.18 13.60
N LEU A 985 -48.89 -13.16 12.92
CA LEU A 985 -48.95 -12.96 11.46
C LEU A 985 -49.84 -11.77 11.14
N ASN A 986 -49.32 -10.85 10.33
CA ASN A 986 -50.04 -9.69 9.83
C ASN A 986 -49.85 -9.59 8.32
N GLY A 987 -50.92 -9.67 7.52
CA GLY A 987 -50.86 -9.43 6.07
C GLY A 987 -50.56 -7.97 5.80
N GLY A 988 -51.47 -7.09 6.21
CA GLY A 988 -51.23 -5.64 6.25
C GLY A 988 -52.22 -4.90 5.36
N ASP A 989 -51.74 -4.00 4.50
CA ASP A 989 -52.57 -3.24 3.57
C ASP A 989 -52.58 -3.95 2.20
N GLY A 990 -53.70 -4.53 1.77
CA GLY A 990 -53.78 -5.17 0.46
C GLY A 990 -54.84 -6.26 0.39
N THR A 991 -54.74 -7.16 -0.58
CA THR A 991 -55.48 -8.44 -0.58
C THR A 991 -54.52 -9.58 -0.30
N ASP A 992 -54.53 -10.05 0.94
CA ASP A 992 -53.53 -10.96 1.47
C ASP A 992 -54.05 -12.40 1.61
N ALA A 993 -53.13 -13.35 1.46
CA ALA A 993 -53.40 -14.77 1.54
C ALA A 993 -52.53 -15.48 2.58
N LEU A 994 -53.16 -16.17 3.52
CA LEU A 994 -52.52 -17.10 4.44
C LEU A 994 -52.71 -18.54 3.95
N ILE A 995 -51.62 -19.24 3.69
CA ILE A 995 -51.61 -20.64 3.31
C ILE A 995 -51.17 -21.48 4.52
N ILE A 996 -51.99 -22.44 4.93
CA ILE A 996 -51.68 -23.38 6.00
C ILE A 996 -51.51 -24.78 5.39
N ALA A 997 -50.26 -25.26 5.34
CA ALA A 997 -49.90 -26.54 4.76
C ALA A 997 -49.30 -27.50 5.81
N GLY A 998 -50.15 -28.28 6.48
CA GLY A 998 -49.76 -29.17 7.59
C GLY A 998 -50.97 -29.64 8.41
N ASN A 999 -50.73 -30.24 9.59
CA ASN A 999 -51.80 -30.65 10.50
C ASN A 999 -52.00 -29.58 11.58
N SER A 1000 -53.15 -28.92 11.72
CA SER A 1000 -53.39 -27.95 12.80
C SER A 1000 -54.08 -28.62 14.00
N ALA A 1001 -53.67 -28.29 15.23
CA ALA A 1001 -54.14 -28.99 16.44
C ALA A 1001 -54.55 -28.08 17.62
N GLY A 1002 -54.36 -26.75 17.55
CA GLY A 1002 -54.65 -25.83 18.65
C GLY A 1002 -55.90 -24.98 18.43
N SER A 1003 -56.72 -24.82 19.47
CA SER A 1003 -57.91 -23.94 19.45
C SER A 1003 -57.59 -22.44 19.50
N THR A 1004 -56.31 -22.07 19.51
CA THR A 1004 -55.82 -20.69 19.70
C THR A 1004 -54.83 -20.27 18.63
N ASP A 1005 -54.63 -21.08 17.59
CA ASP A 1005 -53.57 -20.88 16.59
C ASP A 1005 -53.83 -19.67 15.69
N LEU A 1006 -55.08 -19.21 15.57
CA LEU A 1006 -55.46 -18.02 14.78
C LEU A 1006 -55.55 -16.73 15.63
N ASN A 1007 -55.25 -16.77 16.94
CA ASN A 1007 -55.48 -15.62 17.83
C ASN A 1007 -54.63 -14.38 17.49
N ASN A 1008 -53.46 -14.58 16.87
CA ASN A 1008 -52.53 -13.52 16.52
C ASN A 1008 -52.37 -13.39 14.99
N VAL A 1009 -53.42 -13.74 14.25
CA VAL A 1009 -53.50 -13.58 12.79
C VAL A 1009 -54.41 -12.40 12.50
N THR A 1010 -53.93 -11.41 11.78
CA THR A 1010 -54.68 -10.19 11.44
C THR A 1010 -54.46 -9.79 9.97
N ASN A 1011 -55.43 -9.05 9.41
CA ASN A 1011 -55.35 -8.45 8.07
C ASN A 1011 -55.02 -9.48 6.97
N PHE A 1012 -55.79 -10.57 6.91
CA PHE A 1012 -55.77 -11.51 5.78
C PHE A 1012 -57.19 -11.63 5.22
N GLU A 1013 -57.33 -11.55 3.90
CA GLU A 1013 -58.61 -11.69 3.20
C GLU A 1013 -58.92 -13.15 2.86
N THR A 1014 -57.88 -13.98 2.72
CA THR A 1014 -58.03 -15.39 2.40
C THR A 1014 -57.17 -16.30 3.28
N ILE A 1015 -57.74 -17.42 3.72
CA ILE A 1015 -57.04 -18.53 4.34
C ILE A 1015 -57.25 -19.78 3.47
N ALA A 1016 -56.16 -20.38 3.01
CA ALA A 1016 -56.19 -21.60 2.21
C ALA A 1016 -55.49 -22.76 2.95
N ILE A 1017 -56.20 -23.89 3.10
CA ILE A 1017 -55.76 -25.06 3.85
C ILE A 1017 -55.39 -26.18 2.86
N PHE A 1018 -54.18 -26.72 2.98
CA PHE A 1018 -53.64 -27.74 2.09
C PHE A 1018 -53.01 -28.92 2.84
N GLY A 1019 -53.11 -30.12 2.28
CA GLY A 1019 -52.16 -31.22 2.55
C GLY A 1019 -52.13 -31.77 3.99
N ASN A 1020 -53.16 -31.53 4.80
CA ASN A 1020 -53.32 -32.17 6.12
C ASN A 1020 -53.48 -33.69 5.97
N ALA A 1021 -52.77 -34.45 6.80
CA ALA A 1021 -52.86 -35.91 6.85
C ALA A 1021 -53.80 -36.41 7.96
N VAL A 1022 -54.23 -35.51 8.86
CA VAL A 1022 -55.07 -35.79 10.02
C VAL A 1022 -56.15 -34.71 10.13
N ALA A 1023 -57.31 -35.09 10.69
CA ALA A 1023 -58.37 -34.14 10.95
C ALA A 1023 -57.87 -32.98 11.83
N SER A 1024 -58.14 -31.74 11.41
CA SER A 1024 -57.55 -30.53 12.00
C SER A 1024 -58.64 -29.53 12.42
N THR A 1025 -58.46 -28.85 13.55
CA THR A 1025 -59.40 -27.85 14.07
C THR A 1025 -58.85 -26.43 13.91
N TYR A 1026 -59.70 -25.52 13.45
CA TYR A 1026 -59.43 -24.10 13.26
C TYR A 1026 -60.50 -23.30 14.01
N THR A 1027 -60.13 -22.65 15.10
CA THR A 1027 -61.03 -21.80 15.88
C THR A 1027 -60.66 -20.34 15.69
N THR A 1028 -61.64 -19.52 15.37
CA THR A 1028 -61.48 -18.08 15.12
C THR A 1028 -61.59 -17.26 16.41
N VAL A 1029 -61.24 -15.98 16.31
CA VAL A 1029 -61.49 -14.94 17.32
C VAL A 1029 -62.15 -13.73 16.64
N ASP A 1030 -62.89 -12.92 17.40
CA ASP A 1030 -63.58 -11.73 16.87
C ASP A 1030 -62.64 -10.72 16.18
N SER A 1031 -61.35 -10.70 16.54
CA SER A 1031 -60.35 -9.81 15.92
C SER A 1031 -59.79 -10.31 14.59
N LEU A 1032 -60.11 -11.54 14.16
CA LEU A 1032 -59.56 -12.13 12.94
C LEU A 1032 -60.11 -11.47 11.68
N VAL A 1033 -61.39 -11.06 11.70
CA VAL A 1033 -62.09 -10.46 10.56
C VAL A 1033 -62.56 -9.07 10.98
N ALA A 1034 -62.26 -8.06 10.15
CA ALA A 1034 -62.70 -6.71 10.43
C ALA A 1034 -64.23 -6.57 10.29
N ALA A 1035 -64.84 -5.65 11.04
CA ALA A 1035 -66.28 -5.44 11.00
C ALA A 1035 -66.80 -5.15 9.59
N GLY A 1036 -67.76 -5.99 9.14
CA GLY A 1036 -68.34 -5.93 7.80
C GLY A 1036 -67.47 -6.48 6.66
N ALA A 1037 -66.27 -7.01 6.94
CA ALA A 1037 -65.44 -7.70 5.97
C ALA A 1037 -65.87 -9.18 5.81
N THR A 1038 -65.34 -9.83 4.77
CA THR A 1038 -65.54 -11.26 4.52
C THR A 1038 -64.20 -11.96 4.43
N LEU A 1039 -63.99 -12.99 5.26
CA LEU A 1039 -62.82 -13.86 5.15
C LEU A 1039 -63.15 -15.08 4.26
N GLY A 1040 -62.39 -15.24 3.18
CA GLY A 1040 -62.47 -16.44 2.36
C GLY A 1040 -61.67 -17.59 2.99
N VAL A 1041 -62.31 -18.74 3.21
CA VAL A 1041 -61.64 -19.93 3.77
C VAL A 1041 -61.78 -21.08 2.78
N GLY A 1042 -60.67 -21.58 2.24
CA GLY A 1042 -60.66 -22.65 1.24
C GLY A 1042 -59.93 -23.90 1.72
N ALA A 1043 -60.64 -25.02 1.84
CA ALA A 1043 -60.09 -26.31 2.26
C ALA A 1043 -60.30 -27.44 1.23
N ALA A 1044 -60.70 -27.11 0.00
CA ALA A 1044 -60.94 -28.10 -1.06
C ALA A 1044 -59.72 -28.99 -1.38
N ALA A 1045 -58.51 -28.53 -1.06
CA ALA A 1045 -57.25 -29.25 -1.26
C ALA A 1045 -56.68 -29.87 0.05
N ALA A 1046 -57.47 -29.91 1.11
CA ALA A 1046 -57.17 -30.62 2.35
C ALA A 1046 -57.17 -32.15 2.10
N GLY A 1047 -56.21 -32.86 2.69
CA GLY A 1047 -56.07 -34.32 2.65
C GLY A 1047 -56.82 -35.07 3.77
N ALA A 1048 -57.51 -34.36 4.67
CA ALA A 1048 -58.36 -34.91 5.73
C ALA A 1048 -59.47 -33.92 6.14
N ALA A 1049 -60.45 -34.38 6.92
CA ALA A 1049 -61.55 -33.57 7.43
C ALA A 1049 -61.08 -32.34 8.24
N ILE A 1050 -61.81 -31.25 8.13
CA ILE A 1050 -61.56 -30.03 8.90
C ILE A 1050 -62.71 -29.74 9.88
N THR A 1051 -62.36 -29.18 11.02
CA THR A 1051 -63.32 -28.54 11.93
C THR A 1051 -63.05 -27.04 11.93
N PHE A 1052 -63.91 -26.25 11.32
CA PHE A 1052 -63.83 -24.79 11.34
C PHE A 1052 -64.87 -24.23 12.31
N ASN A 1053 -64.44 -23.41 13.27
CA ASN A 1053 -65.30 -22.78 14.27
C ASN A 1053 -65.21 -21.25 14.22
N GLY A 1054 -66.15 -20.64 13.50
CA GLY A 1054 -66.37 -19.21 13.32
C GLY A 1054 -67.15 -18.54 14.46
N ALA A 1055 -67.65 -19.27 15.45
CA ALA A 1055 -68.68 -18.77 16.37
C ALA A 1055 -68.23 -17.61 17.27
N ALA A 1056 -66.93 -17.35 17.36
CA ALA A 1056 -66.37 -16.22 18.12
C ALA A 1056 -66.47 -14.89 17.36
N GLU A 1057 -66.75 -14.92 16.06
CA GLU A 1057 -66.89 -13.73 15.22
C GLU A 1057 -68.31 -13.16 15.31
N THR A 1058 -68.42 -11.90 15.74
CA THR A 1058 -69.66 -11.19 16.00
C THR A 1058 -70.07 -10.14 14.96
N ASN A 1059 -69.20 -9.72 14.04
CA ASN A 1059 -69.42 -8.51 13.23
C ASN A 1059 -68.93 -8.53 11.76
N GLY A 1060 -68.16 -9.51 11.34
CA GLY A 1060 -67.82 -9.82 9.94
C GLY A 1060 -68.45 -11.15 9.49
N SER A 1061 -68.05 -11.62 8.31
CA SER A 1061 -68.63 -12.79 7.63
C SER A 1061 -67.57 -13.73 7.08
N PHE A 1062 -67.95 -14.97 6.76
CA PHE A 1062 -67.09 -15.99 6.19
C PHE A 1062 -67.62 -16.47 4.82
N SER A 1063 -66.69 -16.79 3.92
CA SER A 1063 -66.97 -17.55 2.70
C SER A 1063 -66.14 -18.83 2.71
N ILE A 1064 -66.74 -19.92 3.18
CA ILE A 1064 -66.06 -21.18 3.49
C ILE A 1064 -66.35 -22.23 2.42
N VAL A 1065 -65.28 -22.86 1.94
CA VAL A 1065 -65.30 -24.07 1.13
C VAL A 1065 -64.60 -25.17 1.91
N GLY A 1066 -65.33 -26.20 2.31
CA GLY A 1066 -64.80 -27.39 2.97
C GLY A 1066 -64.00 -28.29 2.04
N SER A 1067 -63.62 -29.44 2.58
CA SER A 1067 -62.78 -30.47 1.97
C SER A 1067 -63.62 -31.51 1.21
N GLY A 1068 -62.97 -32.62 0.80
CA GLY A 1068 -63.66 -33.80 0.26
C GLY A 1068 -64.05 -34.84 1.31
N PHE A 1069 -63.90 -34.53 2.60
CA PHE A 1069 -64.12 -35.41 3.74
C PHE A 1069 -65.20 -34.85 4.68
N ALA A 1070 -65.69 -35.67 5.61
CA ALA A 1070 -66.73 -35.28 6.57
C ALA A 1070 -66.28 -34.15 7.51
N ASP A 1071 -66.64 -32.93 7.17
CA ASP A 1071 -66.22 -31.71 7.85
C ASP A 1071 -67.20 -31.27 8.94
N THR A 1072 -66.74 -30.41 9.85
CA THR A 1072 -67.61 -29.69 10.80
C THR A 1072 -67.34 -28.20 10.69
N ILE A 1073 -68.27 -27.46 10.10
CA ILE A 1073 -68.10 -26.05 9.80
C ILE A 1073 -69.16 -25.26 10.56
N THR A 1074 -68.73 -24.35 11.41
CA THR A 1074 -69.56 -23.34 12.07
C THR A 1074 -69.14 -21.96 11.58
N GLY A 1075 -70.07 -21.19 11.03
CA GLY A 1075 -69.88 -19.77 10.70
C GLY A 1075 -69.89 -18.88 11.96
N GLY A 1076 -70.14 -17.59 11.78
CA GLY A 1076 -70.16 -16.56 12.80
C GLY A 1076 -71.53 -15.92 12.99
N ALA A 1077 -71.55 -14.62 13.31
CA ALA A 1077 -72.77 -13.83 13.43
C ALA A 1077 -73.13 -13.00 12.18
N GLY A 1078 -72.27 -12.99 11.17
CA GLY A 1078 -72.48 -12.33 9.87
C GLY A 1078 -73.31 -13.16 8.90
N ALA A 1079 -73.47 -12.67 7.66
CA ALA A 1079 -74.11 -13.46 6.60
C ALA A 1079 -73.07 -14.33 5.90
N ASP A 1080 -73.00 -15.60 6.29
CA ASP A 1080 -71.94 -16.50 5.86
C ASP A 1080 -72.30 -17.30 4.60
N PHE A 1081 -71.31 -17.60 3.77
CA PHE A 1081 -71.44 -18.53 2.65
C PHE A 1081 -70.68 -19.82 3.00
N ILE A 1082 -71.35 -20.96 3.02
CA ILE A 1082 -70.76 -22.24 3.42
C ILE A 1082 -71.04 -23.29 2.34
N PHE A 1083 -69.97 -23.83 1.76
CA PHE A 1083 -70.01 -25.01 0.89
C PHE A 1083 -69.23 -26.14 1.58
N GLY A 1084 -69.94 -27.19 2.06
CA GLY A 1084 -69.32 -28.30 2.79
C GLY A 1084 -68.28 -29.07 1.97
N GLY A 1085 -68.51 -29.18 0.66
CA GLY A 1085 -67.63 -29.92 -0.25
C GLY A 1085 -68.15 -31.33 -0.50
N GLY A 1086 -67.30 -32.35 -0.33
CA GLY A 1086 -67.70 -33.76 -0.38
C GLY A 1086 -67.51 -34.40 1.00
N GLY A 1087 -68.08 -35.59 1.24
CA GLY A 1087 -68.17 -36.13 2.61
C GLY A 1087 -69.55 -35.93 3.22
N ALA A 1088 -69.73 -36.32 4.48
CA ALA A 1088 -70.98 -36.12 5.22
C ALA A 1088 -70.72 -35.03 6.27
N ASP A 1089 -71.08 -33.79 5.93
CA ASP A 1089 -70.62 -32.62 6.67
C ASP A 1089 -71.62 -32.19 7.76
N ILE A 1090 -71.14 -31.51 8.80
CA ILE A 1090 -71.98 -30.81 9.77
C ILE A 1090 -71.78 -29.32 9.57
N LEU A 1091 -72.83 -28.63 9.11
CA LEU A 1091 -72.79 -27.21 8.78
C LEU A 1091 -73.68 -26.42 9.75
N VAL A 1092 -73.16 -25.32 10.29
CA VAL A 1092 -73.86 -24.38 11.15
C VAL A 1092 -73.55 -22.99 10.63
N GLY A 1093 -74.58 -22.22 10.25
CA GLY A 1093 -74.40 -20.85 9.76
C GLY A 1093 -74.05 -19.93 10.92
N GLY A 1094 -74.87 -19.97 11.97
CA GLY A 1094 -74.70 -19.17 13.17
C GLY A 1094 -75.86 -18.19 13.29
N ALA A 1095 -75.56 -16.94 13.64
CA ALA A 1095 -76.54 -15.86 13.50
C ALA A 1095 -76.29 -15.15 12.18
N GLY A 1096 -77.31 -14.61 11.52
CA GLY A 1096 -77.12 -13.98 10.22
C GLY A 1096 -78.17 -14.40 9.22
N ALA A 1097 -77.91 -14.12 7.94
CA ALA A 1097 -78.68 -14.62 6.82
C ALA A 1097 -77.74 -15.46 5.96
N ASP A 1098 -77.56 -16.71 6.37
CA ASP A 1098 -76.48 -17.56 5.87
C ASP A 1098 -76.89 -18.26 4.58
N THR A 1099 -75.91 -18.63 3.75
CA THR A 1099 -76.10 -19.34 2.50
C THR A 1099 -75.32 -20.64 2.51
N PHE A 1100 -76.01 -21.77 2.55
CA PHE A 1100 -75.42 -23.10 2.39
C PHE A 1100 -75.50 -23.50 0.92
N ALA A 1101 -74.36 -23.52 0.23
CA ALA A 1101 -74.28 -23.86 -1.17
C ALA A 1101 -74.07 -25.36 -1.39
N PHE A 1102 -74.52 -25.87 -2.54
CA PHE A 1102 -74.33 -27.26 -2.95
C PHE A 1102 -74.02 -27.33 -4.45
N ALA A 1103 -73.11 -28.22 -4.83
CA ALA A 1103 -72.68 -28.41 -6.22
C ALA A 1103 -72.70 -29.89 -6.64
N ALA A 1104 -72.98 -30.14 -7.92
CA ALA A 1104 -73.00 -31.47 -8.52
C ALA A 1104 -71.58 -31.94 -8.89
N THR A 1105 -70.76 -32.30 -7.90
CA THR A 1105 -69.45 -32.95 -8.12
C THR A 1105 -69.51 -34.44 -7.74
N ALA A 1106 -68.85 -35.29 -8.53
CA ALA A 1106 -69.14 -36.73 -8.57
C ALA A 1106 -68.69 -37.56 -7.35
N ALA A 1107 -69.51 -38.56 -7.01
CA ALA A 1107 -69.20 -39.86 -6.36
C ALA A 1107 -68.80 -39.95 -4.87
N THR A 1108 -68.61 -38.85 -4.13
CA THR A 1108 -68.26 -38.91 -2.69
C THR A 1108 -69.15 -38.09 -1.74
N ASN A 1109 -70.26 -37.50 -2.20
CA ASN A 1109 -71.16 -36.74 -1.34
C ASN A 1109 -71.82 -37.70 -0.33
N GLY A 1110 -71.40 -37.60 0.92
CA GLY A 1110 -72.15 -38.10 2.05
C GLY A 1110 -73.37 -37.21 2.29
N ALA A 1111 -74.14 -37.52 3.32
CA ALA A 1111 -75.29 -36.72 3.67
C ALA A 1111 -74.89 -35.60 4.62
N ASP A 1112 -75.00 -34.36 4.15
CA ASP A 1112 -74.70 -33.19 4.98
C ASP A 1112 -75.86 -32.90 5.95
N THR A 1113 -75.50 -32.46 7.14
CA THR A 1113 -76.42 -32.09 8.22
C THR A 1113 -76.25 -30.61 8.51
N ILE A 1114 -77.25 -29.81 8.17
CA ILE A 1114 -77.31 -28.42 8.61
C ILE A 1114 -78.02 -28.39 9.97
N THR A 1115 -77.39 -27.77 10.97
CA THR A 1115 -78.01 -27.53 12.28
C THR A 1115 -78.14 -26.04 12.54
N GLY A 1116 -79.21 -25.62 13.23
CA GLY A 1116 -79.46 -24.21 13.55
C GLY A 1116 -80.06 -23.36 12.43
N PHE A 1117 -80.58 -23.95 11.34
CA PHE A 1117 -81.21 -23.23 10.23
C PHE A 1117 -82.41 -22.38 10.68
N THR A 1118 -82.45 -21.13 10.24
CA THR A 1118 -83.47 -20.12 10.54
C THR A 1118 -84.19 -19.64 9.28
N THR A 1119 -85.22 -18.82 9.44
CA THR A 1119 -85.95 -18.23 8.30
C THR A 1119 -85.13 -17.20 7.50
N ALA A 1120 -84.00 -16.74 8.02
CA ALA A 1120 -83.12 -15.80 7.33
C ALA A 1120 -82.13 -16.51 6.38
N ASP A 1121 -81.94 -17.81 6.58
CA ASP A 1121 -80.93 -18.60 5.86
C ASP A 1121 -81.44 -19.10 4.51
N ARG A 1122 -80.50 -19.45 3.65
CA ARG A 1122 -80.73 -19.82 2.25
C ARG A 1122 -79.96 -21.10 1.93
N LEU A 1123 -80.61 -21.98 1.18
CA LEU A 1123 -79.94 -23.10 0.52
C LEU A 1123 -79.73 -22.69 -0.95
N ASP A 1124 -78.48 -22.75 -1.42
CA ASP A 1124 -78.10 -22.40 -2.78
C ASP A 1124 -77.75 -23.66 -3.59
N PHE A 1125 -78.66 -24.03 -4.49
CA PHE A 1125 -78.49 -25.15 -5.43
C PHE A 1125 -78.13 -24.67 -6.85
N THR A 1126 -77.75 -23.41 -7.05
CA THR A 1126 -77.53 -22.85 -8.39
C THR A 1126 -76.43 -23.58 -9.19
N ALA A 1127 -75.46 -24.20 -8.51
CA ALA A 1127 -74.42 -25.01 -9.15
C ALA A 1127 -74.88 -26.40 -9.65
N PHE A 1128 -76.13 -26.83 -9.36
CA PHE A 1128 -76.73 -28.04 -9.96
C PHE A 1128 -77.23 -27.81 -11.41
N GLU A 1129 -77.40 -26.56 -11.84
CA GLU A 1129 -78.12 -26.15 -13.07
C GLU A 1129 -77.24 -26.08 -14.35
N ALA A 1130 -76.02 -26.64 -14.39
CA ALA A 1130 -75.12 -26.49 -15.54
C ALA A 1130 -75.18 -27.61 -16.61
N THR A 1131 -76.18 -28.52 -16.59
CA THR A 1131 -76.42 -29.45 -17.71
C THR A 1131 -77.89 -29.50 -18.15
N ALA A 1132 -78.28 -28.49 -18.94
CA ALA A 1132 -79.37 -28.44 -19.92
C ALA A 1132 -80.76 -29.05 -19.58
N ASN A 1133 -81.76 -28.15 -19.52
CA ASN A 1133 -83.21 -28.34 -19.67
C ASN A 1133 -83.96 -29.16 -18.60
N SER A 1134 -84.49 -28.47 -17.58
CA SER A 1134 -85.83 -28.71 -17.01
C SER A 1134 -86.28 -27.51 -16.15
N PRO A 1135 -87.58 -27.14 -16.13
CA PRO A 1135 -88.04 -25.89 -15.51
C PRO A 1135 -88.05 -25.93 -13.98
N ILE A 1136 -87.40 -24.94 -13.37
CA ILE A 1136 -87.53 -24.57 -11.96
C ILE A 1136 -88.96 -24.08 -11.70
N VAL A 1137 -89.69 -24.75 -10.80
CA VAL A 1137 -90.90 -24.21 -10.15
C VAL A 1137 -90.66 -24.24 -8.64
N ALA A 1138 -90.59 -23.06 -8.03
CA ALA A 1138 -90.52 -22.87 -6.59
C ALA A 1138 -91.92 -22.73 -5.98
N THR A 1139 -92.19 -23.41 -4.87
CA THR A 1139 -93.15 -23.00 -3.81
C THR A 1139 -92.67 -23.52 -2.45
N GLU A 1140 -93.06 -22.82 -1.38
CA GLU A 1140 -92.55 -22.86 0.01
C GLU A 1140 -92.19 -24.24 0.60
N ALA A 1141 -91.15 -24.19 1.44
CA ALA A 1141 -90.63 -25.20 2.36
C ALA A 1141 -89.82 -26.37 1.75
N GLY A 1142 -88.49 -26.16 1.68
CA GLY A 1142 -87.43 -27.17 1.86
C GLY A 1142 -87.21 -28.16 0.73
N ILE A 1143 -86.03 -28.12 0.09
CA ILE A 1143 -85.57 -29.19 -0.83
C ILE A 1143 -84.11 -29.60 -0.56
N LEU A 1144 -83.95 -30.90 -0.30
CA LEU A 1144 -82.76 -31.76 -0.34
C LEU A 1144 -82.50 -32.24 -1.79
N ALA A 1145 -81.24 -32.24 -2.27
CA ALA A 1145 -80.85 -32.82 -3.55
C ALA A 1145 -79.93 -34.04 -3.34
N ALA A 1146 -80.31 -35.21 -3.87
CA ALA A 1146 -79.43 -36.38 -4.03
C ALA A 1146 -79.55 -36.93 -5.45
N ALA A 1147 -78.41 -37.15 -6.12
CA ALA A 1147 -78.35 -37.81 -7.42
C ALA A 1147 -78.07 -39.32 -7.24
N ASN A 1148 -78.73 -40.14 -8.06
CA ASN A 1148 -78.74 -41.60 -8.10
C ASN A 1148 -79.60 -42.30 -7.02
N GLY A 1149 -80.91 -42.13 -7.19
CA GLY A 1149 -81.91 -43.12 -6.79
C GLY A 1149 -81.97 -43.39 -5.30
N SER A 1150 -82.47 -42.43 -4.52
CA SER A 1150 -83.05 -42.66 -3.19
C SER A 1150 -83.88 -41.46 -2.72
N VAL A 1151 -84.77 -41.77 -1.79
CA VAL A 1151 -85.96 -41.05 -1.31
C VAL A 1151 -85.66 -39.70 -0.63
N PHE A 1152 -86.58 -38.76 -0.79
CA PHE A 1152 -86.63 -37.48 -0.08
C PHE A 1152 -87.43 -37.62 1.22
N VAL A 1153 -86.82 -37.38 2.38
CA VAL A 1153 -87.50 -37.42 3.69
C VAL A 1153 -87.29 -36.08 4.39
N ILE A 1154 -88.39 -35.38 4.71
CA ILE A 1154 -88.41 -34.29 5.70
C ILE A 1154 -89.03 -34.88 6.97
N THR A 1155 -88.33 -34.78 8.10
CA THR A 1155 -88.91 -35.02 9.43
C THR A 1155 -88.77 -33.76 10.28
N ASP A 1156 -89.84 -33.43 11.01
CA ASP A 1156 -89.94 -32.30 11.92
C ASP A 1156 -89.57 -32.67 13.39
N ILE A 1157 -89.12 -31.63 14.09
CA ILE A 1157 -88.77 -31.31 15.49
C ILE A 1157 -87.70 -32.01 16.34
N ASP A 1158 -87.44 -33.33 16.32
CA ASP A 1158 -86.66 -33.91 17.46
C ASP A 1158 -85.27 -34.50 17.14
N GLY A 1159 -84.57 -33.93 16.15
CA GLY A 1159 -83.10 -33.83 16.18
C GLY A 1159 -82.27 -35.13 16.29
N SER A 1160 -82.47 -36.09 15.37
CA SER A 1160 -81.48 -37.13 15.05
C SER A 1160 -81.81 -37.82 13.71
N ILE A 1161 -80.87 -37.89 12.77
CA ILE A 1161 -80.98 -38.64 11.50
C ILE A 1161 -79.82 -39.65 11.41
N ALA A 1162 -80.14 -40.90 11.11
CA ALA A 1162 -79.19 -41.98 10.85
C ALA A 1162 -79.38 -42.53 9.42
N LEU A 1163 -78.29 -42.76 8.68
CA LEU A 1163 -78.31 -43.35 7.34
C LEU A 1163 -77.43 -44.61 7.28
N ALA A 1164 -78.00 -45.71 6.80
CA ALA A 1164 -77.29 -46.94 6.48
C ALA A 1164 -77.40 -47.22 4.97
N GLY A 1165 -76.29 -47.56 4.32
CA GLY A 1165 -76.20 -47.69 2.87
C GLY A 1165 -76.43 -49.11 2.31
N GLY A 1166 -76.95 -49.15 1.08
CA GLY A 1166 -76.53 -50.10 0.03
C GLY A 1166 -77.53 -51.16 -0.44
N ALA A 1167 -78.01 -51.04 -1.69
CA ALA A 1167 -78.14 -52.16 -2.65
C ALA A 1167 -78.24 -51.64 -4.10
N ALA A 1168 -77.63 -52.37 -5.04
CA ALA A 1168 -77.47 -52.01 -6.45
C ALA A 1168 -78.72 -52.28 -7.32
N ALA A 1169 -78.75 -51.62 -8.49
CA ALA A 1169 -79.83 -51.64 -9.47
C ALA A 1169 -80.23 -53.06 -9.94
N GLY A 1170 -81.53 -53.38 -9.84
CA GLY A 1170 -82.14 -54.55 -10.47
C GLY A 1170 -83.19 -55.30 -9.66
N ASP A 1171 -83.39 -55.00 -8.37
CA ASP A 1171 -84.35 -55.73 -7.53
C ASP A 1171 -85.69 -54.98 -7.44
N LEU A 1172 -86.77 -55.62 -7.92
CA LEU A 1172 -88.13 -55.16 -7.71
C LEU A 1172 -88.40 -55.24 -6.20
N LEU A 1173 -88.40 -54.10 -5.51
CA LEU A 1173 -88.65 -54.02 -4.06
C LEU A 1173 -89.94 -54.78 -3.70
N SER A 1174 -89.80 -55.99 -3.16
CA SER A 1174 -90.92 -56.70 -2.57
C SER A 1174 -91.39 -55.92 -1.33
N LEU A 1175 -92.70 -55.93 -1.05
CA LEU A 1175 -93.34 -55.26 0.08
C LEU A 1175 -92.69 -55.63 1.45
N THR A 1176 -91.95 -56.75 1.50
CA THR A 1176 -91.20 -57.23 2.66
C THR A 1176 -89.92 -56.42 2.95
N ALA A 1177 -89.33 -55.75 1.96
CA ALA A 1177 -88.13 -54.93 2.13
C ALA A 1177 -88.42 -53.56 2.78
N VAL A 1178 -89.62 -53.02 2.57
CA VAL A 1178 -90.07 -51.76 3.18
C VAL A 1178 -90.27 -51.92 4.70
N ALA A 1179 -90.74 -53.09 5.15
CA ALA A 1179 -90.95 -53.38 6.57
C ALA A 1179 -89.65 -53.55 7.38
N ASN A 1180 -88.56 -54.01 6.74
CA ASN A 1180 -87.26 -54.20 7.42
C ASN A 1180 -86.43 -52.92 7.54
N LEU A 1181 -86.84 -51.82 6.91
CA LEU A 1181 -86.19 -50.51 7.01
C LEU A 1181 -86.50 -49.81 8.35
N PHE A 1182 -87.42 -50.34 9.17
CA PHE A 1182 -87.97 -49.71 10.38
C PHE A 1182 -87.93 -50.60 11.64
N ALA A 1183 -86.76 -51.10 12.06
CA ALA A 1183 -86.58 -51.82 13.33
C ALA A 1183 -85.35 -51.30 14.11
N PRO A 1184 -85.39 -51.20 15.45
CA PRO A 1184 -85.97 -50.10 16.23
C PRO A 1184 -84.91 -49.24 16.94
N ALA A 1185 -85.06 -47.91 16.91
CA ALA A 1185 -84.68 -47.02 18.01
C ALA A 1185 -85.92 -46.16 18.30
N GLY A 1186 -86.50 -46.35 19.48
CA GLY A 1186 -87.93 -46.11 19.70
C GLY A 1186 -88.35 -44.65 19.67
N VAL A 1187 -89.42 -44.39 18.93
CA VAL A 1187 -90.45 -43.41 19.30
C VAL A 1187 -91.80 -43.95 18.82
N ALA A 1188 -92.79 -43.97 19.72
CA ALA A 1188 -94.09 -44.59 19.51
C ALA A 1188 -95.14 -43.51 19.16
N GLY A 1189 -95.99 -43.75 18.15
CA GLY A 1189 -97.27 -43.05 18.00
C GLY A 1189 -97.65 -42.45 16.64
N ASP A 1190 -96.76 -42.39 15.66
CA ASP A 1190 -97.03 -41.59 14.44
C ASP A 1190 -97.42 -42.42 13.21
N ASN A 1191 -98.50 -42.00 12.56
CA ASN A 1191 -98.97 -42.53 11.27
C ASN A 1191 -98.22 -41.86 10.12
N MET A 1192 -97.83 -42.64 9.10
CA MET A 1192 -97.05 -42.12 7.97
C MET A 1192 -97.77 -42.31 6.63
N VAL A 1193 -97.64 -41.32 5.74
CA VAL A 1193 -98.03 -41.42 4.33
C VAL A 1193 -96.77 -41.52 3.48
N VAL A 1194 -96.65 -42.59 2.68
CA VAL A 1194 -95.50 -42.87 1.81
C VAL A 1194 -95.94 -42.79 0.36
N ILE A 1195 -95.36 -41.89 -0.43
CA ILE A 1195 -95.63 -41.80 -1.87
C ILE A 1195 -94.46 -42.43 -2.63
N ILE A 1196 -94.76 -43.45 -3.44
CA ILE A 1196 -93.78 -44.13 -4.28
C ILE A 1196 -94.07 -43.80 -5.74
N GLN A 1197 -93.13 -43.14 -6.42
CA GLN A 1197 -93.20 -42.92 -7.86
C GLN A 1197 -92.61 -44.11 -8.62
N ASP A 1198 -93.35 -44.65 -9.58
CA ASP A 1198 -92.82 -45.63 -10.52
C ASP A 1198 -92.08 -44.92 -11.66
N GLY A 1199 -90.75 -44.98 -11.61
CA GLY A 1199 -89.84 -44.38 -12.58
C GLY A 1199 -89.93 -44.94 -14.00
N THR A 1200 -90.72 -45.99 -14.25
CA THR A 1200 -90.96 -46.52 -15.62
C THR A 1200 -92.32 -46.14 -16.21
N SER A 1201 -93.33 -45.84 -15.39
CA SER A 1201 -94.69 -45.53 -15.86
C SER A 1201 -95.16 -44.09 -15.55
N GLY A 1202 -94.43 -43.33 -14.73
CA GLY A 1202 -94.79 -41.94 -14.37
C GLY A 1202 -96.03 -41.84 -13.47
N ASN A 1203 -96.37 -42.92 -12.76
CA ASN A 1203 -97.50 -42.97 -11.83
C ASN A 1203 -97.02 -42.85 -10.38
N SER A 1204 -97.77 -42.13 -9.55
CA SER A 1204 -97.51 -41.98 -8.11
C SER A 1204 -98.50 -42.82 -7.30
N ASN A 1205 -97.99 -43.77 -6.52
CA ASN A 1205 -98.76 -44.61 -5.61
C ASN A 1205 -98.64 -44.08 -4.18
N ILE A 1206 -99.76 -43.81 -3.51
CA ILE A 1206 -99.82 -43.28 -2.14
C ILE A 1206 -100.18 -44.41 -1.19
N TYR A 1207 -99.30 -44.70 -0.23
CA TYR A 1207 -99.49 -45.70 0.81
C TYR A 1207 -99.66 -45.04 2.17
N TYR A 1208 -100.57 -45.55 2.99
CA TYR A 1208 -100.74 -45.14 4.38
C TYR A 1208 -100.28 -46.28 5.30
N VAL A 1209 -99.53 -45.93 6.33
CA VAL A 1209 -99.03 -46.86 7.35
C VAL A 1209 -99.52 -46.40 8.72
N ASP A 1210 -100.37 -47.22 9.34
CA ASP A 1210 -100.91 -47.02 10.68
C ASP A 1210 -99.97 -47.68 11.70
N ASN A 1211 -99.25 -46.91 12.52
CA ASN A 1211 -98.26 -47.47 13.46
C ASN A 1211 -98.86 -47.62 14.87
N GLY A 1212 -99.72 -48.62 15.02
CA GLY A 1212 -100.28 -49.04 16.30
C GLY A 1212 -99.32 -49.90 17.15
N ALA A 1213 -98.33 -49.26 17.79
CA ALA A 1213 -97.57 -49.74 18.96
C ALA A 1213 -96.83 -51.12 18.91
N THR A 1214 -95.50 -51.03 19.09
CA THR A 1214 -94.57 -51.99 19.76
C THR A 1214 -94.11 -53.29 19.07
N ALA A 1215 -94.33 -53.47 17.76
CA ALA A 1215 -93.72 -54.57 16.99
C ALA A 1215 -93.37 -54.12 15.55
N PRO A 1216 -92.47 -54.81 14.81
CA PRO A 1216 -92.17 -54.43 13.42
C PRO A 1216 -93.43 -54.49 12.54
N VAL A 1217 -93.66 -53.42 11.77
CA VAL A 1217 -94.84 -53.22 10.90
C VAL A 1217 -95.06 -54.44 10.00
N ALA A 1218 -96.21 -55.08 10.10
CA ALA A 1218 -96.55 -56.21 9.24
C ALA A 1218 -96.94 -55.71 7.84
N ALA A 1219 -96.65 -56.46 6.77
CA ALA A 1219 -97.02 -56.09 5.40
C ALA A 1219 -98.53 -55.84 5.16
N ALA A 1220 -99.39 -56.21 6.12
CA ALA A 1220 -100.82 -55.96 6.13
C ALA A 1220 -101.23 -54.56 6.65
N GLU A 1221 -100.31 -53.83 7.28
CA GLU A 1221 -100.53 -52.50 7.88
C GLU A 1221 -100.11 -51.35 6.93
N VAL A 1222 -99.73 -51.69 5.70
CA VAL A 1222 -99.43 -50.77 4.60
C VAL A 1222 -100.55 -50.89 3.57
N ALA A 1223 -101.40 -49.87 3.45
CA ALA A 1223 -102.50 -49.85 2.48
C ALA A 1223 -102.21 -48.87 1.34
N LEU A 1224 -102.33 -49.31 0.08
CA LEU A 1224 -102.37 -48.41 -1.08
C LEU A 1224 -103.70 -47.65 -1.04
N VAL A 1225 -103.62 -46.34 -0.82
CA VAL A 1225 -104.81 -45.48 -0.67
C VAL A 1225 -105.18 -44.81 -1.99
N GLY A 1226 -104.26 -44.71 -2.95
CA GLY A 1226 -104.56 -44.22 -4.29
C GLY A 1226 -103.39 -44.31 -5.27
N THR A 1227 -103.72 -44.32 -6.56
CA THR A 1227 -102.77 -44.25 -7.67
C THR A 1227 -103.13 -43.09 -8.57
N LEU A 1228 -102.23 -42.12 -8.73
CA LEU A 1228 -102.39 -41.00 -9.66
C LEU A 1228 -101.71 -41.36 -10.99
N THR A 1229 -102.47 -41.34 -12.10
CA THR A 1229 -101.95 -41.76 -13.42
C THR A 1229 -101.73 -40.59 -14.37
N GLY A 1230 -100.58 -40.56 -15.05
CA GLY A 1230 -100.28 -39.65 -16.16
C GLY A 1230 -100.00 -38.17 -15.80
N PHE A 1231 -99.57 -37.88 -14.57
CA PHE A 1231 -99.29 -36.52 -14.10
C PHE A 1231 -97.77 -36.29 -13.99
N LEU A 1232 -97.23 -35.33 -14.75
CA LEU A 1232 -95.80 -34.98 -14.79
C LEU A 1232 -95.54 -33.53 -14.32
N GLY A 1233 -96.38 -33.01 -13.39
CA GLY A 1233 -96.24 -31.67 -12.80
C GLY A 1233 -96.35 -31.68 -11.27
N SER A 1234 -96.05 -30.56 -10.59
CA SER A 1234 -96.12 -30.45 -9.13
C SER A 1234 -97.56 -30.44 -8.62
N ILE A 1235 -97.80 -31.12 -7.49
CA ILE A 1235 -99.06 -31.08 -6.74
C ILE A 1235 -98.95 -29.90 -5.76
N THR A 1236 -99.90 -28.97 -5.78
CA THR A 1236 -99.98 -27.87 -4.80
C THR A 1236 -101.00 -28.19 -3.70
N ASP A 1237 -100.89 -27.52 -2.56
CA ASP A 1237 -101.75 -27.68 -1.37
C ASP A 1237 -103.27 -27.56 -1.64
N ALA A 1238 -103.69 -27.05 -2.80
CA ALA A 1238 -105.10 -26.97 -3.17
C ALA A 1238 -105.70 -28.29 -3.72
N MET A 1239 -104.90 -29.34 -3.93
CA MET A 1239 -105.35 -30.60 -4.55
C MET A 1239 -105.35 -31.82 -3.61
N ILE A 1240 -104.97 -31.66 -2.33
CA ILE A 1240 -105.05 -32.71 -1.32
C ILE A 1240 -106.00 -32.23 -0.22
N VAL A 1241 -107.27 -32.59 -0.34
CA VAL A 1241 -108.22 -32.67 0.79
C VAL A 1241 -108.59 -34.13 0.96
#